data_AF-A0A933PI05-F1
#
_entry.id   AF-A0A933PI05-F1
#
_cell.length_a   1.000
_cell.length_b   1.000
_cell.length_c   1.000
_cell.angle_alpha   90.00
_cell.angle_beta   90.00
_cell.angle_gamma   90.00
#
_symmetry.space_group_name_H-M   'P 1'
#
loop_
_entity.id
_entity.type
_entity.pdbx_description
1 polymer ?
#
loop_
_entity_poly.entity_id
_entity_poly.type
_entity_poly.pdbx_seq_one_letter_code
_entity_poly.pdbx_strand_id
1 'polypeptide(L)'
;MDAGEGTDARTRDVLERVRLVLHSLVATPDEADAPTLVLTQAVAGCGAATGALLRIGAQGALEVAAAVGLGPQDLARYTGGLVPGTPVAHAAVLREPVLLASRAEHEERFPALAGTAGPQGASATLPLVVGARLVGLLLLGWADERRPDRDGSAFLTTVADLAGLALRAGTDAPAPRAPSGPPVPSPAHPGDVTVPAPVPDVPGLLRTLFEEAPIGLALLDPDLRFAMVNPALAAVNGVPVEDHLGRHVTDVLPDIGDDAVAVLRRVLETGEPLRDVEITGRTPASPHLRTWVEDFHRVRSPAGEVLGVVAVLSDVTAQRRSERRLRQLIDSLFSFVGLCLPDGTLVEANRTAVEAGGRTMADVVGRKLWETSWFTWHDDVVERAHASVLAGQRGRTSRFELEVRMAHGTILIDYQLVPVVEDGAVVALVPSATDITARRRSVDQATALAVLARRLNAAATVAEVGDAIGVHASAAVGSRFATVGLAHPDGGTLSLLQPPDLPEELRLRYRALPMSSPLDVVRAVREQRTVVVADPVRPQDVGGDADVAARVQADRAAAGVTLSVATPLLDAAGRAFGALTMGWASTDSLDDELTARVETVAELCAQAFERARLTDAHVVAAQRTGALAELAQELASAVTAADVACAVGRLAPAVVGASLARLRILEGEQPVRPESAAPSALGATDLAAARRPASVVLVLRDSMDSPLGTLELAWDAPVVLDPVLRATLDTVTELCGQTVERARLHAAEHELVEGLQRRFLRPMPEVDGLEMHATYRAAQTSVGIGGDFYDGLVLPDGRLAVVLGDVAGHGMEAAADMAQLRTVLSTLLAAGVPLERVFDRAEQVTGQVATVSLATAVVAVVDVAAGTLTYTHAGHPPLVLRGPDGATAPLGGARGPLLGVSGLVDPSGPPARGTPVTVPFPPGSALVGYTDGLVEDRLATLDDGIAALVGATAGVVLTGPDGRWAPGSADRVAEAVLARCIGERDLADDVALLVLTRPPA
;
A
#
# COMPACT_ATOMS: atom_id res chain seq x y z
N MET A 1 7.29 21.58 -13.44
CA MET A 1 8.59 20.89 -13.35
C MET A 1 9.01 20.55 -11.91
N ASP A 2 8.21 20.84 -10.87
CA ASP A 2 8.67 20.68 -9.46
C ASP A 2 8.42 19.31 -8.79
N ALA A 3 7.84 18.33 -9.48
CA ALA A 3 7.54 17.02 -8.85
C ALA A 3 8.70 16.00 -8.96
N GLY A 4 9.56 16.13 -9.97
CA GLY A 4 10.67 15.19 -10.25
C GLY A 4 11.92 15.43 -9.39
N GLU A 5 12.25 16.69 -9.09
CA GLU A 5 13.39 17.03 -8.22
C GLU A 5 13.13 16.66 -6.75
N GLY A 6 11.86 16.64 -6.30
CA GLY A 6 11.50 16.33 -4.93
C GLY A 6 11.69 14.87 -4.52
N THR A 7 11.57 13.93 -5.47
CA THR A 7 11.77 12.49 -5.18
C THR A 7 13.26 12.15 -5.15
N ASP A 8 14.04 12.69 -6.09
CA ASP A 8 15.49 12.46 -6.17
C ASP A 8 16.25 13.17 -5.03
N ALA A 9 15.80 14.35 -4.59
CA ALA A 9 16.32 15.01 -3.39
C ALA A 9 15.97 14.24 -2.10
N ARG A 10 14.74 13.71 -1.97
CA ARG A 10 14.34 12.90 -0.80
C ARG A 10 15.08 11.57 -0.73
N THR A 11 15.25 10.85 -1.84
CA THR A 11 16.01 9.60 -1.87
C THR A 11 17.50 9.84 -1.56
N ARG A 12 18.08 10.95 -2.04
CA ARG A 12 19.45 11.37 -1.72
C ARG A 12 19.62 11.73 -0.24
N ASP A 13 18.64 12.40 0.36
CA ASP A 13 18.60 12.76 1.79
C ASP A 13 18.41 11.52 2.71
N VAL A 14 17.63 10.52 2.27
CA VAL A 14 17.53 9.22 2.98
C VAL A 14 18.86 8.45 2.90
N LEU A 15 19.51 8.40 1.73
CA LEU A 15 20.80 7.73 1.55
C LEU A 15 21.94 8.40 2.33
N GLU A 16 22.00 9.73 2.38
CA GLU A 16 22.98 10.45 3.22
C GLU A 16 22.78 10.16 4.71
N ARG A 17 21.52 10.14 5.17
CA ARG A 17 21.20 9.79 6.57
C ARG A 17 21.59 8.36 6.92
N VAL A 18 21.30 7.38 6.06
CA VAL A 18 21.77 5.99 6.26
C VAL A 18 23.30 5.89 6.24
N ARG A 19 23.98 6.64 5.36
CA ARG A 19 25.45 6.68 5.28
C ARG A 19 26.09 7.23 6.56
N LEU A 20 25.49 8.25 7.19
CA LEU A 20 25.95 8.81 8.47
C LEU A 20 25.86 7.81 9.63
N VAL A 21 24.77 7.02 9.69
CA VAL A 21 24.61 5.94 10.69
C VAL A 21 25.63 4.81 10.47
N LEU A 22 25.87 4.41 9.21
CA LEU A 22 26.87 3.38 8.89
C LEU A 22 28.31 3.82 9.18
N HIS A 23 28.66 5.08 8.90
CA HIS A 23 30.01 5.59 9.08
C HIS A 23 30.38 5.72 10.57
N SER A 24 29.41 5.99 11.45
CA SER A 24 29.61 6.06 12.90
C SER A 24 29.76 4.70 13.58
N LEU A 25 29.13 3.65 13.03
CA LEU A 25 29.30 2.25 13.46
C LEU A 25 30.69 1.67 13.12
N VAL A 26 31.34 2.17 12.07
CA VAL A 26 32.68 1.71 11.65
C VAL A 26 33.81 2.47 12.36
N ALA A 27 33.54 3.69 12.83
CA ALA A 27 34.55 4.61 13.37
C ALA A 27 34.75 4.56 14.90
N THR A 28 34.02 3.70 15.63
CA THR A 28 34.08 3.62 17.10
C THR A 28 34.98 2.48 17.56
N PRO A 29 36.15 2.75 18.18
CA PRO A 29 37.05 1.72 18.70
C PRO A 29 36.67 1.21 20.11
N ASP A 30 35.64 1.78 20.75
CA ASP A 30 35.21 1.40 22.11
C ASP A 30 33.76 0.88 22.10
N GLU A 31 33.58 -0.42 22.39
CA GLU A 31 32.29 -1.14 22.30
C GLU A 31 31.23 -0.63 23.30
N ALA A 32 31.63 0.12 24.34
CA ALA A 32 30.75 0.59 25.39
C ALA A 32 29.84 1.77 24.98
N ASP A 33 30.27 2.62 24.03
CA ASP A 33 29.54 3.83 23.63
C ASP A 33 28.72 3.69 22.33
N ALA A 34 28.85 2.55 21.64
CA ALA A 34 28.15 2.28 20.39
C ALA A 34 26.61 2.41 20.48
N PRO A 35 25.92 1.91 21.54
CA PRO A 35 24.46 2.08 21.68
C PRO A 35 24.00 3.54 21.74
N THR A 36 24.75 4.39 22.43
CA THR A 36 24.43 5.82 22.62
C THR A 36 24.64 6.61 21.33
N LEU A 37 25.73 6.33 20.61
CA LEU A 37 26.01 6.98 19.33
C LEU A 37 24.98 6.61 18.27
N VAL A 38 24.66 5.32 18.14
CA VAL A 38 23.64 4.83 17.19
C VAL A 38 22.27 5.42 17.50
N LEU A 39 21.88 5.48 18.78
CA LEU A 39 20.61 6.09 19.16
C LEU A 39 20.58 7.60 18.86
N THR A 40 21.67 8.32 19.12
CA THR A 40 21.77 9.76 18.83
C THR A 40 21.61 10.04 17.34
N GLN A 41 22.26 9.24 16.49
CA GLN A 41 22.15 9.35 15.03
C GLN A 41 20.79 8.89 14.52
N ALA A 42 20.19 7.84 15.10
CA ALA A 42 18.84 7.40 14.76
C ALA A 42 17.79 8.48 15.08
N VAL A 43 17.89 9.12 16.24
CA VAL A 43 16.99 10.22 16.64
C VAL A 43 17.14 11.41 15.69
N ALA A 44 18.37 11.81 15.38
CA ALA A 44 18.64 12.90 14.43
C ALA A 44 18.17 12.57 13.00
N GLY A 45 18.48 11.38 12.50
CA GLY A 45 18.13 10.93 11.15
C GLY A 45 16.62 10.75 10.94
N CYS A 46 15.89 10.36 11.98
CA CYS A 46 14.43 10.23 11.94
C CYS A 46 13.70 11.55 12.27
N GLY A 47 14.44 12.63 12.59
CA GLY A 47 13.86 13.89 13.07
C GLY A 47 13.05 13.73 14.36
N ALA A 48 13.35 12.71 15.17
CA ALA A 48 12.68 12.45 16.43
C ALA A 48 13.18 13.43 17.50
N ALA A 49 12.31 13.76 18.46
CA ALA A 49 12.67 14.60 19.60
C ALA A 49 13.28 13.77 20.74
N THR A 50 12.93 12.48 20.79
CA THR A 50 13.33 11.57 21.87
C THR A 50 13.54 10.17 21.32
N GLY A 51 14.36 9.38 22.01
CA GLY A 51 14.48 7.96 21.74
C GLY A 51 15.10 7.18 22.89
N ALA A 52 14.82 5.88 22.93
CA ALA A 52 15.44 4.94 23.85
C ALA A 52 15.78 3.63 23.14
N LEU A 53 16.93 3.06 23.50
CA LEU A 53 17.35 1.74 23.07
C LEU A 53 17.27 0.80 24.27
N LEU A 54 16.39 -0.21 24.18
CA LEU A 54 16.19 -1.20 25.22
C LEU A 54 16.83 -2.52 24.82
N ARG A 55 17.57 -3.12 25.74
CA ARG A 55 18.17 -4.45 25.60
C ARG A 55 17.33 -5.46 26.38
N ILE A 56 17.13 -6.64 25.81
CA ILE A 56 16.52 -7.76 26.55
C ILE A 56 17.64 -8.55 27.23
N GLY A 57 17.68 -8.52 28.56
CA GLY A 57 18.61 -9.28 29.39
C GLY A 57 18.34 -10.79 29.37
N ALA A 58 19.26 -11.58 29.93
CA ALA A 58 19.21 -13.05 29.89
C ALA A 58 17.95 -13.68 30.53
N GLN A 59 17.26 -12.95 31.41
CA GLN A 59 16.03 -13.37 32.10
C GLN A 59 14.75 -12.80 31.45
N GLY A 60 14.87 -12.13 30.29
CA GLY A 60 13.74 -11.53 29.58
C GLY A 60 13.31 -10.14 30.08
N ALA A 61 14.04 -9.55 31.02
CA ALA A 61 13.83 -8.17 31.48
C ALA A 61 14.45 -7.16 30.52
N LEU A 62 13.79 -6.02 30.34
CA LEU A 62 14.25 -4.88 29.57
C LEU A 62 15.18 -3.99 30.40
N GLU A 63 16.32 -3.65 29.83
CA GLU A 63 17.32 -2.74 30.38
C GLU A 63 17.55 -1.59 29.38
N VAL A 64 17.70 -0.36 29.87
CA VAL A 64 18.01 0.79 29.01
C VAL A 64 19.49 0.74 28.65
N ALA A 65 19.78 0.51 27.37
CA ALA A 65 21.14 0.53 26.83
C ALA A 65 21.58 1.94 26.45
N ALA A 66 20.65 2.77 25.97
CA ALA A 66 20.88 4.20 25.69
C ALA A 66 19.55 4.97 25.70
N ALA A 67 19.62 6.27 25.96
CA ALA A 67 18.47 7.18 25.89
C ALA A 67 18.88 8.58 25.42
N VAL A 68 18.03 9.23 24.65
CA VAL A 68 18.19 10.61 24.17
C VAL A 68 16.86 11.34 24.37
N GLY A 69 16.90 12.49 25.05
CA GLY A 69 15.72 13.34 25.26
C GLY A 69 14.67 12.81 26.25
N LEU A 70 14.89 11.66 26.89
CA LEU A 70 14.00 11.09 27.92
C LEU A 70 14.59 11.23 29.32
N GLY A 71 13.77 11.64 30.30
CA GLY A 71 14.20 11.77 31.69
C GLY A 71 14.21 10.43 32.45
N PRO A 72 14.89 10.35 33.62
CA PRO A 72 14.99 9.11 34.41
C PRO A 72 13.63 8.51 34.83
N GLN A 73 12.61 9.35 35.04
CA GLN A 73 11.26 8.91 35.41
C GLN A 73 10.50 8.26 34.23
N ASP A 74 10.75 8.71 33.00
CA ASP A 74 10.15 8.13 31.80
C ASP A 74 10.85 6.82 31.43
N LEU A 75 12.18 6.76 31.60
CA LEU A 75 12.98 5.56 31.36
C LEU A 75 12.64 4.42 32.32
N ALA A 76 12.32 4.71 33.58
CA ALA A 76 11.93 3.71 34.57
C ALA A 76 10.68 2.89 34.17
N ARG A 77 9.85 3.42 33.26
CA ARG A 77 8.64 2.74 32.74
C ARG A 77 8.95 1.63 31.76
N TYR A 78 10.15 1.66 31.18
CA TYR A 78 10.60 0.72 30.17
C TYR A 78 11.60 -0.31 30.70
N THR A 79 12.02 -0.17 31.97
CA THR A 79 12.91 -1.11 32.64
C THR A 79 12.13 -2.17 33.43
N GLY A 80 12.51 -3.44 33.32
CA GLY A 80 11.84 -4.56 34.01
C GLY A 80 11.14 -5.52 33.05
N GLY A 81 10.12 -6.25 33.52
CA GLY A 81 9.39 -7.22 32.69
C GLY A 81 8.53 -6.57 31.59
N LEU A 82 8.31 -7.27 30.48
CA LEU A 82 7.37 -6.85 29.44
C LEU A 82 5.94 -6.78 30.02
N VAL A 83 5.38 -5.57 30.09
CA VAL A 83 4.01 -5.36 30.59
C VAL A 83 3.01 -5.56 29.45
N PRO A 84 2.09 -6.54 29.52
CA PRO A 84 1.07 -6.77 28.50
C PRO A 84 0.20 -5.53 28.28
N GLY A 85 -0.23 -5.30 27.03
CA GLY A 85 -1.08 -4.15 26.70
C GLY A 85 -0.32 -2.83 26.50
N THR A 86 1.01 -2.89 26.35
CA THR A 86 1.85 -1.73 26.00
C THR A 86 2.38 -1.84 24.56
N PRO A 87 2.72 -0.73 23.88
CA PRO A 87 3.35 -0.75 22.56
C PRO A 87 4.63 -1.59 22.53
N VAL A 88 5.41 -1.56 23.61
CA VAL A 88 6.66 -2.32 23.78
C VAL A 88 6.40 -3.82 23.84
N ALA A 89 5.40 -4.26 24.62
CA ALA A 89 5.02 -5.67 24.63
C ALA A 89 4.43 -6.15 23.30
N HIS A 90 3.66 -5.30 22.63
CA HIS A 90 3.06 -5.62 21.34
C HIS A 90 4.15 -5.80 20.26
N ALA A 91 5.09 -4.85 20.16
CA ALA A 91 6.23 -4.94 19.25
C ALA A 91 7.15 -6.14 19.55
N ALA A 92 7.39 -6.43 20.84
CA ALA A 92 8.22 -7.56 21.25
C ALA A 92 7.58 -8.92 20.94
N VAL A 93 6.28 -9.06 21.17
CA VAL A 93 5.55 -10.33 20.97
C VAL A 93 5.32 -10.61 19.49
N LEU A 94 4.86 -9.61 18.73
CA LEU A 94 4.56 -9.78 17.32
C LEU A 94 5.79 -9.70 16.41
N ARG A 95 6.88 -9.12 16.91
CA ARG A 95 8.09 -8.82 16.12
C ARG A 95 7.78 -7.92 14.92
N GLU A 96 6.79 -7.06 15.07
CA GLU A 96 6.39 -6.07 14.08
C GLU A 96 6.52 -4.65 14.66
N PRO A 97 6.88 -3.63 13.85
CA PRO A 97 6.87 -2.24 14.27
C PRO A 97 5.49 -1.78 14.71
N VAL A 98 5.41 -1.09 15.85
CA VAL A 98 4.20 -0.40 16.31
C VAL A 98 4.39 1.08 16.07
N LEU A 99 3.65 1.62 15.09
CA LEU A 99 3.63 3.03 14.75
C LEU A 99 2.32 3.65 15.22
N LEU A 100 2.41 4.80 15.89
CA LEU A 100 1.29 5.54 16.43
C LEU A 100 1.40 6.99 15.97
N ALA A 101 0.45 7.45 15.17
CA ALA A 101 0.51 8.72 14.49
C ALA A 101 0.10 9.91 15.36
N SER A 102 -0.71 9.65 16.39
CA SER A 102 -1.21 10.65 17.33
C SER A 102 -1.32 10.11 18.75
N ARG A 103 -1.47 11.02 19.71
CA ARG A 103 -1.79 10.67 21.11
C ARG A 103 -3.17 10.00 21.22
N ALA A 104 -4.15 10.46 20.45
CA ALA A 104 -5.48 9.87 20.43
C ALA A 104 -5.44 8.39 19.98
N GLU A 105 -4.63 8.08 18.96
CA GLU A 105 -4.44 6.71 18.49
C GLU A 105 -3.72 5.84 19.54
N HIS A 106 -2.77 6.42 20.28
CA HIS A 106 -2.11 5.73 21.40
C HIS A 106 -3.11 5.37 22.51
N GLU A 107 -4.01 6.28 22.89
CA GLU A 107 -5.02 6.05 23.94
C GLU A 107 -6.13 5.09 23.48
N GLU A 108 -6.48 5.09 22.19
CA GLU A 108 -7.45 4.16 21.59
C GLU A 108 -6.90 2.73 21.50
N ARG A 109 -5.67 2.56 21.00
CA ARG A 109 -5.06 1.23 20.79
C ARG A 109 -4.48 0.64 22.06
N PHE A 110 -4.06 1.48 23.01
CA PHE A 110 -3.51 1.05 24.29
C PHE A 110 -4.19 1.79 25.47
N PRO A 111 -5.47 1.50 25.76
CA PRO A 111 -6.27 2.23 26.77
C PRO A 111 -5.71 2.12 28.19
N ALA A 112 -4.99 1.04 28.49
CA ALA A 112 -4.33 0.83 29.78
C ALA A 112 -3.23 1.87 30.09
N LEU A 113 -2.82 2.65 29.08
CA LEU A 113 -1.83 3.72 29.20
C LEU A 113 -2.44 5.13 29.09
N ALA A 114 -3.77 5.25 29.01
CA ALA A 114 -4.45 6.54 28.91
C ALA A 114 -4.07 7.47 30.09
N GLY A 115 -3.70 8.72 29.78
CA GLY A 115 -3.25 9.70 30.79
C GLY A 115 -1.81 9.52 31.30
N THR A 116 -1.10 8.46 30.90
CA THR A 116 0.30 8.23 31.29
C THR A 116 1.32 8.51 30.18
N ALA A 117 0.88 8.68 28.93
CA ALA A 117 1.77 8.99 27.80
C ALA A 117 2.48 10.35 27.97
N GLY A 118 3.78 10.40 27.64
CA GLY A 118 4.62 11.60 27.70
C GLY A 118 4.18 12.73 26.74
N PRO A 119 4.94 13.83 26.61
CA PRO A 119 4.56 15.02 25.82
C PRO A 119 4.64 14.83 24.29
N GLN A 120 4.62 13.59 23.79
CA GLN A 120 4.87 13.27 22.38
C GLN A 120 3.55 13.18 21.60
N GLY A 121 3.53 13.77 20.40
CA GLY A 121 2.43 13.70 19.45
C GLY A 121 2.39 12.37 18.71
N ALA A 122 3.52 11.85 18.23
CA ALA A 122 3.64 10.56 17.54
C ALA A 122 4.75 9.69 18.13
N SER A 123 4.65 8.36 18.00
CA SER A 123 5.67 7.44 18.50
C SER A 123 5.83 6.19 17.63
N ALA A 124 7.04 5.61 17.64
CA ALA A 124 7.37 4.38 16.96
C ALA A 124 8.13 3.45 17.91
N THR A 125 7.70 2.19 17.98
CA THR A 125 8.37 1.12 18.73
C THR A 125 8.77 0.01 17.76
N LEU A 126 10.07 -0.21 17.60
CA LEU A 126 10.65 -1.09 16.60
C LEU A 126 11.35 -2.27 17.30
N PRO A 127 11.02 -3.53 16.94
CA PRO A 127 11.73 -4.68 17.46
C PRO A 127 13.12 -4.79 16.83
N LEU A 128 14.15 -5.03 17.64
CA LEU A 128 15.52 -5.24 17.18
C LEU A 128 15.76 -6.74 17.07
N VAL A 129 15.67 -7.27 15.85
CA VAL A 129 15.81 -8.70 15.59
C VAL A 129 17.12 -8.93 14.84
N VAL A 130 18.01 -9.75 15.42
CA VAL A 130 19.23 -10.19 14.72
C VAL A 130 19.12 -11.68 14.43
N GLY A 131 19.08 -12.03 13.15
CA GLY A 131 18.73 -13.39 12.72
C GLY A 131 17.29 -13.74 13.11
N ALA A 132 17.10 -14.70 14.02
CA ALA A 132 15.78 -15.12 14.51
C ALA A 132 15.50 -14.72 15.98
N ARG A 133 16.42 -13.96 16.61
CA ARG A 133 16.36 -13.61 18.04
C ARG A 133 16.06 -12.12 18.22
N LEU A 134 15.05 -11.82 19.02
CA LEU A 134 14.80 -10.46 19.51
C LEU A 134 15.88 -10.11 20.55
N VAL A 135 16.71 -9.11 20.25
CA VAL A 135 17.81 -8.66 21.11
C VAL A 135 17.46 -7.39 21.90
N GLY A 136 16.45 -6.65 21.46
CA GLY A 136 16.05 -5.40 22.08
C GLY A 136 14.88 -4.71 21.37
N LEU A 137 14.60 -3.48 21.77
CA LEU A 137 13.62 -2.59 21.12
C LEU A 137 14.21 -1.18 20.96
N LEU A 138 13.85 -0.50 19.87
CA LEU A 138 14.12 0.92 19.65
C LEU A 138 12.81 1.70 19.76
N LEU A 139 12.82 2.74 20.60
CA LEU A 139 11.71 3.66 20.79
C LEU A 139 12.10 5.01 20.23
N LEU A 140 11.20 5.61 19.46
CA LEU A 140 11.34 6.96 18.91
C LEU A 140 10.05 7.73 19.17
N GLY A 141 10.20 9.01 19.53
CA GLY A 141 9.09 9.89 19.86
C GLY A 141 9.25 11.27 19.25
N TRP A 142 8.16 11.80 18.69
CA TRP A 142 8.08 13.12 18.08
C TRP A 142 7.12 14.02 18.84
N ALA A 143 7.40 15.33 18.88
CA ALA A 143 6.53 16.30 19.55
C ALA A 143 5.21 16.53 18.79
N ASP A 144 5.24 16.48 17.45
CA ASP A 144 4.06 16.71 16.61
C ASP A 144 3.39 15.38 16.19
N GLU A 145 2.10 15.43 15.84
CA GLU A 145 1.37 14.33 15.21
C GLU A 145 1.85 14.11 13.77
N ARG A 146 2.11 12.85 13.41
CA ARG A 146 2.75 12.50 12.13
C ARG A 146 2.30 11.12 11.68
N ARG A 147 1.82 10.98 10.44
CA ARG A 147 1.56 9.67 9.83
C ARG A 147 2.83 9.22 9.08
N PRO A 148 3.44 8.07 9.43
CA PRO A 148 4.55 7.53 8.66
C PRO A 148 4.08 7.14 7.25
N ASP A 149 4.82 7.53 6.22
CA ASP A 149 4.62 7.07 4.84
C ASP A 149 5.22 5.66 4.63
N ARG A 150 4.93 5.02 3.47
CA ARG A 150 5.43 3.67 3.15
C ARG A 150 6.96 3.59 3.12
N ASP A 151 7.64 4.67 2.69
CA ASP A 151 9.10 4.75 2.60
C ASP A 151 9.76 4.97 3.97
N GLY A 152 9.10 5.69 4.88
CA GLY A 152 9.53 5.87 6.27
C GLY A 152 9.56 4.58 7.08
N SER A 153 8.67 3.62 6.81
CA SER A 153 8.67 2.31 7.48
C SER A 153 9.90 1.46 7.11
N ALA A 154 10.31 1.48 5.84
CA ALA A 154 11.51 0.78 5.37
C ALA A 154 12.79 1.40 5.96
N PHE A 155 12.85 2.73 6.05
CA PHE A 155 13.96 3.44 6.71
C PHE A 155 14.04 3.12 8.21
N LEU A 156 12.91 3.18 8.94
CA LEU A 156 12.85 2.85 10.36
C LEU A 156 13.27 1.40 10.65
N THR A 157 12.92 0.47 9.76
CA THR A 157 13.34 -0.94 9.85
C THR A 157 14.85 -1.08 9.63
N THR A 158 15.41 -0.36 8.64
CA THR A 158 16.86 -0.36 8.38
C THR A 158 17.64 0.20 9.59
N VAL A 159 17.14 1.27 10.20
CA VAL A 159 17.72 1.85 11.43
C VAL A 159 17.63 0.86 12.60
N ALA A 160 16.52 0.12 12.73
CA ALA A 160 16.35 -0.93 13.73
C ALA A 160 17.34 -2.09 13.54
N ASP A 161 17.58 -2.54 12.29
CA ASP A 161 18.55 -3.60 12.01
C ASP A 161 19.98 -3.18 12.39
N LEU A 162 20.37 -1.95 12.07
CA LEU A 162 21.68 -1.38 12.44
C LEU A 162 21.83 -1.23 13.96
N ALA A 163 20.79 -0.79 14.66
CA ALA A 163 20.79 -0.70 16.12
C ALA A 163 20.83 -2.08 16.81
N GLY A 164 20.20 -3.10 16.22
CA GLY A 164 20.28 -4.48 16.67
C GLY A 164 21.69 -5.07 16.57
N LEU A 165 22.42 -4.74 15.49
CA LEU A 165 23.83 -5.12 15.32
C LEU A 165 24.74 -4.46 16.37
N ALA A 166 24.51 -3.18 16.68
CA ALA A 166 25.28 -2.44 17.69
C ALA A 166 25.11 -3.01 19.11
N LEU A 167 23.88 -3.40 19.48
CA LEU A 167 23.61 -4.03 20.78
C LEU A 167 24.30 -5.38 20.98
N ARG A 168 24.61 -6.11 19.89
CA ARG A 168 25.36 -7.38 19.98
C ARG A 168 26.84 -7.18 20.25
N ALA A 169 27.45 -6.11 19.73
CA ALA A 169 28.88 -5.84 19.93
C ALA A 169 29.22 -5.63 21.43
N GLY A 170 28.35 -4.96 22.20
CA GLY A 170 28.56 -4.71 23.63
C GLY A 170 28.22 -5.86 24.59
N THR A 171 27.95 -7.09 24.11
CA THR A 171 27.49 -8.22 24.96
C THR A 171 28.54 -9.27 25.36
N ASP A 172 29.78 -9.18 24.86
CA ASP A 172 30.85 -10.15 25.18
C ASP A 172 31.74 -9.78 26.39
N ALA A 173 31.40 -8.73 27.16
CA ALA A 173 32.11 -8.37 28.39
C ALA A 173 31.46 -8.96 29.67
N PRO A 174 32.22 -9.59 30.59
CA PRO A 174 31.67 -10.26 31.77
C PRO A 174 31.25 -9.27 32.88
N ALA A 175 30.00 -9.38 33.34
CA ALA A 175 29.44 -8.53 34.40
C ALA A 175 29.91 -8.94 35.83
N PRO A 176 30.07 -7.99 36.77
CA PRO A 176 30.55 -8.24 38.12
C PRO A 176 29.45 -8.77 39.06
N ARG A 177 29.86 -9.60 40.03
CA ARG A 177 28.99 -10.27 41.02
C ARG A 177 28.40 -9.28 42.04
N ALA A 178 27.11 -9.44 42.34
CA ALA A 178 26.41 -8.80 43.46
C ALA A 178 26.05 -9.82 44.56
N PRO A 179 25.92 -9.41 45.84
CA PRO A 179 25.96 -10.26 47.01
C PRO A 179 24.57 -10.76 47.49
N SER A 180 24.60 -11.87 48.22
CA SER A 180 23.47 -12.58 48.84
C SER A 180 22.96 -11.94 50.13
N GLY A 181 21.63 -11.96 50.34
CA GLY A 181 20.95 -11.67 51.62
C GLY A 181 19.66 -12.52 51.79
N PRO A 182 19.17 -12.75 53.03
CA PRO A 182 18.65 -14.06 53.50
C PRO A 182 17.12 -14.13 53.73
N PRO A 183 16.55 -15.32 54.08
CA PRO A 183 15.12 -15.62 53.98
C PRO A 183 14.28 -15.42 55.26
N VAL A 184 12.96 -15.42 55.05
CA VAL A 184 11.84 -15.25 56.00
C VAL A 184 11.71 -16.42 57.01
N PRO A 185 11.27 -16.19 58.27
CA PRO A 185 10.85 -17.26 59.17
C PRO A 185 9.31 -17.41 59.29
N SER A 186 8.88 -18.65 59.49
CA SER A 186 7.53 -19.07 59.92
C SER A 186 7.62 -19.57 61.39
N PRO A 187 6.62 -19.33 62.27
CA PRO A 187 6.73 -19.73 63.68
C PRO A 187 6.14 -21.12 63.99
N ALA A 188 6.67 -21.68 65.07
CA ALA A 188 6.61 -23.06 65.55
C ALA A 188 5.43 -23.41 66.49
N HIS A 189 5.26 -24.72 66.71
CA HIS A 189 4.51 -25.41 67.78
C HIS A 189 5.03 -25.12 69.21
N PRO A 190 4.30 -25.52 70.25
CA PRO A 190 4.76 -26.63 71.13
C PRO A 190 3.59 -27.55 71.61
N GLY A 191 3.72 -28.87 71.88
CA GLY A 191 4.59 -29.58 72.87
C GLY A 191 3.94 -29.52 74.26
N ASP A 192 3.66 -30.55 75.06
CA ASP A 192 4.23 -31.91 75.24
C ASP A 192 3.36 -32.69 76.30
N VAL A 193 3.75 -33.94 76.61
CA VAL A 193 3.53 -34.75 77.84
C VAL A 193 2.72 -36.06 77.71
N THR A 194 3.43 -37.17 77.89
CA THR A 194 2.99 -38.55 78.19
C THR A 194 2.88 -38.84 79.70
N VAL A 195 1.75 -39.42 80.16
CA VAL A 195 1.63 -40.43 81.26
C VAL A 195 0.31 -41.22 81.05
N PRO A 196 0.24 -42.56 81.18
CA PRO A 196 -1.03 -43.29 81.16
C PRO A 196 -1.75 -43.17 82.52
N ALA A 197 -3.00 -42.70 82.50
CA ALA A 197 -3.85 -42.53 83.67
C ALA A 197 -4.60 -43.85 84.03
N PRO A 198 -4.99 -44.06 85.30
CA PRO A 198 -5.55 -45.32 85.80
C PRO A 198 -6.97 -45.57 85.27
N VAL A 199 -7.39 -46.85 85.26
CA VAL A 199 -8.76 -47.25 84.90
C VAL A 199 -9.78 -46.44 85.72
N PRO A 200 -10.69 -45.69 85.08
CA PRO A 200 -11.62 -44.81 85.78
C PRO A 200 -12.67 -45.59 86.57
N ASP A 201 -13.07 -45.01 87.70
CA ASP A 201 -14.21 -45.43 88.52
C ASP A 201 -15.47 -45.52 87.64
N VAL A 202 -15.88 -46.75 87.31
CA VAL A 202 -16.96 -47.03 86.34
C VAL A 202 -18.27 -46.29 86.65
N PRO A 203 -18.71 -46.14 87.93
CA PRO A 203 -19.87 -45.31 88.29
C PRO A 203 -19.71 -43.82 87.93
N GLY A 204 -18.51 -43.26 88.09
CA GLY A 204 -18.22 -41.86 87.72
C GLY A 204 -18.22 -41.66 86.21
N LEU A 205 -17.62 -42.58 85.46
CA LEU A 205 -17.59 -42.54 83.99
C LEU A 205 -18.99 -42.68 83.38
N LEU A 206 -19.83 -43.61 83.90
CA LEU A 206 -21.21 -43.77 83.42
C LEU A 206 -22.06 -42.53 83.69
N ARG A 207 -21.81 -41.83 84.81
CA ARG A 207 -22.50 -40.58 85.12
C ARG A 207 -22.11 -39.47 84.16
N THR A 208 -20.82 -39.29 83.88
CA THR A 208 -20.33 -38.30 82.91
C THR A 208 -20.84 -38.60 81.50
N LEU A 209 -20.79 -39.87 81.06
CA LEU A 209 -21.32 -40.29 79.76
C LEU A 209 -22.83 -40.05 79.64
N PHE A 210 -23.59 -40.22 80.73
CA PHE A 210 -25.01 -39.92 80.73
C PHE A 210 -25.26 -38.41 80.67
N GLU A 211 -24.60 -37.60 81.52
CA GLU A 211 -24.81 -36.15 81.63
C GLU A 211 -24.28 -35.37 80.40
N GLU A 212 -23.16 -35.76 79.81
CA GLU A 212 -22.52 -35.05 78.68
C GLU A 212 -22.84 -35.64 77.30
N ALA A 213 -23.60 -36.73 77.21
CA ALA A 213 -23.96 -37.32 75.92
C ALA A 213 -24.72 -36.31 75.03
N PRO A 214 -24.28 -36.09 73.77
CA PRO A 214 -24.96 -35.21 72.81
C PRO A 214 -26.24 -35.83 72.21
N ILE A 215 -26.60 -37.04 72.64
CA ILE A 215 -27.83 -37.76 72.29
C ILE A 215 -28.79 -37.73 73.48
N GLY A 216 -30.08 -37.67 73.21
CA GLY A 216 -31.10 -37.70 74.25
C GLY A 216 -31.18 -39.11 74.86
N LEU A 217 -31.04 -39.22 76.19
CA LEU A 217 -31.13 -40.48 76.90
C LEU A 217 -32.16 -40.36 78.02
N ALA A 218 -33.07 -41.33 78.11
CA ALA A 218 -33.95 -41.51 79.25
C ALA A 218 -34.11 -42.97 79.63
N LEU A 219 -34.36 -43.21 80.91
CA LEU A 219 -34.92 -44.45 81.44
C LEU A 219 -36.33 -44.14 81.93
N LEU A 220 -37.32 -44.79 81.35
CA LEU A 220 -38.71 -44.77 81.79
C LEU A 220 -38.97 -46.02 82.63
N ASP A 221 -39.59 -45.87 83.80
CA ASP A 221 -39.97 -47.00 84.66
C ASP A 221 -41.09 -47.86 84.03
N PRO A 222 -41.51 -49.00 84.64
CA PRO A 222 -42.56 -49.85 84.07
C PRO A 222 -43.92 -49.16 83.89
N ASP A 223 -44.17 -48.07 84.62
CA ASP A 223 -45.36 -47.23 84.49
C ASP A 223 -45.15 -46.07 83.49
N LEU A 224 -44.06 -46.09 82.71
CA LEU A 224 -43.67 -45.09 81.71
C LEU A 224 -43.44 -43.68 82.27
N ARG A 225 -42.97 -43.60 83.52
CA ARG A 225 -42.52 -42.35 84.14
C ARG A 225 -41.02 -42.20 84.02
N PHE A 226 -40.51 -40.98 83.82
CA PHE A 226 -39.06 -40.77 83.72
C PHE A 226 -38.38 -41.08 85.06
N ALA A 227 -37.61 -42.16 85.10
CA ALA A 227 -36.74 -42.52 86.22
C ALA A 227 -35.37 -41.85 86.09
N MET A 228 -34.89 -41.68 84.85
CA MET A 228 -33.69 -40.91 84.54
C MET A 228 -33.88 -40.17 83.21
N VAL A 229 -33.31 -38.98 83.09
CA VAL A 229 -33.21 -38.24 81.83
C VAL A 229 -31.93 -37.41 81.82
N ASN A 230 -31.25 -37.36 80.68
CA ASN A 230 -30.04 -36.53 80.56
C ASN A 230 -30.36 -35.10 80.08
N PRO A 231 -29.43 -34.15 80.27
CA PRO A 231 -29.61 -32.76 79.85
C PRO A 231 -29.93 -32.61 78.36
N ALA A 232 -29.39 -33.46 77.48
CA ALA A 232 -29.65 -33.40 76.05
C ALA A 232 -31.13 -33.70 75.71
N LEU A 233 -31.73 -34.75 76.30
CA LEU A 233 -33.15 -35.04 76.09
C LEU A 233 -34.05 -33.98 76.75
N ALA A 234 -33.67 -33.49 77.94
CA ALA A 234 -34.37 -32.41 78.62
C ALA A 234 -34.41 -31.13 77.77
N ALA A 235 -33.30 -30.79 77.10
CA ALA A 235 -33.22 -29.66 76.18
C ALA A 235 -34.08 -29.86 74.90
N VAL A 236 -34.12 -31.09 74.35
CA VAL A 236 -35.00 -31.42 73.20
C VAL A 236 -36.47 -31.29 73.58
N ASN A 237 -36.85 -31.75 74.77
CA ASN A 237 -38.21 -31.65 75.29
C ASN A 237 -38.57 -30.22 75.71
N GLY A 238 -37.59 -29.41 76.13
CA GLY A 238 -37.80 -28.04 76.59
C GLY A 238 -38.32 -27.96 78.02
N VAL A 239 -38.11 -29.01 78.79
CA VAL A 239 -38.52 -29.13 80.19
C VAL A 239 -37.25 -29.43 81.01
N PRO A 240 -37.03 -28.80 82.18
CA PRO A 240 -35.87 -29.10 83.02
C PRO A 240 -35.83 -30.58 83.44
N VAL A 241 -34.64 -31.12 83.75
CA VAL A 241 -34.47 -32.54 84.14
C VAL A 241 -35.34 -32.87 85.36
N GLU A 242 -35.35 -31.99 86.36
CA GLU A 242 -36.15 -32.11 87.58
C GLU A 242 -37.66 -32.21 87.31
N ASP A 243 -38.13 -31.54 86.25
CA ASP A 243 -39.55 -31.51 85.86
C ASP A 243 -39.95 -32.66 84.95
N HIS A 244 -39.02 -33.55 84.59
CA HIS A 244 -39.31 -34.83 83.96
C HIS A 244 -39.49 -35.94 84.98
N LEU A 245 -38.65 -35.97 86.02
CA LEU A 245 -38.52 -37.11 86.93
C LEU A 245 -39.85 -37.43 87.64
N GLY A 246 -40.26 -38.69 87.59
CA GLY A 246 -41.50 -39.20 88.20
C GLY A 246 -42.80 -38.86 87.46
N ARG A 247 -42.76 -38.09 86.37
CA ARG A 247 -43.93 -37.78 85.52
C ARG A 247 -44.04 -38.74 84.36
N HIS A 248 -45.27 -39.01 83.92
CA HIS A 248 -45.54 -39.90 82.79
C HIS A 248 -45.11 -39.23 81.48
N VAL A 249 -44.65 -40.01 80.49
CA VAL A 249 -44.14 -39.49 79.20
C VAL A 249 -45.13 -38.54 78.50
N THR A 250 -46.43 -38.85 78.55
CA THR A 250 -47.50 -38.00 77.97
C THR A 250 -47.78 -36.72 78.75
N ASP A 251 -47.44 -36.66 80.04
CA ASP A 251 -47.60 -35.44 80.85
C ASP A 251 -46.52 -34.40 80.52
N VAL A 252 -45.35 -34.87 80.08
CA VAL A 252 -44.22 -34.03 79.66
C VAL A 252 -44.33 -33.70 78.16
N LEU A 253 -44.79 -34.65 77.34
CA LEU A 253 -44.86 -34.55 75.89
C LEU A 253 -46.28 -34.89 75.37
N PRO A 254 -47.24 -33.96 75.47
CA PRO A 254 -48.64 -34.23 75.13
C PRO A 254 -48.89 -34.43 73.62
N ASP A 255 -48.03 -33.86 72.75
CA ASP A 255 -48.20 -33.89 71.29
C ASP A 255 -47.63 -35.18 70.63
N ILE A 256 -46.96 -36.07 71.37
CA ILE A 256 -46.32 -37.28 70.83
C ILE A 256 -47.30 -38.47 70.71
N GLY A 257 -48.50 -38.36 71.32
CA GLY A 257 -49.65 -39.23 71.05
C GLY A 257 -49.61 -40.66 71.65
N ASP A 258 -50.74 -41.37 71.52
CA ASP A 258 -50.92 -42.76 72.01
C ASP A 258 -50.00 -43.78 71.30
N ASP A 259 -49.54 -43.46 70.09
CA ASP A 259 -48.70 -44.34 69.26
C ASP A 259 -47.32 -44.57 69.86
N ALA A 260 -46.67 -43.54 70.42
CA ALA A 260 -45.38 -43.69 71.08
C ALA A 260 -45.50 -44.46 72.41
N VAL A 261 -46.60 -44.28 73.14
CA VAL A 261 -46.92 -45.06 74.34
C VAL A 261 -47.11 -46.54 73.98
N ALA A 262 -47.76 -46.83 72.86
CA ALA A 262 -47.92 -48.20 72.37
C ALA A 262 -46.57 -48.85 72.01
N VAL A 263 -45.65 -48.10 71.39
CA VAL A 263 -44.27 -48.56 71.10
C VAL A 263 -43.53 -48.89 72.39
N LEU A 264 -43.57 -48.02 73.40
CA LEU A 264 -42.92 -48.23 74.70
C LEU A 264 -43.49 -49.43 75.46
N ARG A 265 -44.83 -49.57 75.51
CA ARG A 265 -45.49 -50.73 76.15
C ARG A 265 -45.14 -52.04 75.45
N ARG A 266 -45.10 -52.05 74.12
CA ARG A 266 -44.69 -53.22 73.34
C ARG A 266 -43.27 -53.66 73.74
N VAL A 267 -42.32 -52.74 73.87
CA VAL A 267 -40.94 -53.06 74.27
C VAL A 267 -40.88 -53.59 75.72
N LEU A 268 -41.70 -53.07 76.64
CA LEU A 268 -41.81 -53.60 78.02
C LEU A 268 -42.34 -55.05 78.02
N GLU A 269 -43.43 -55.31 77.31
CA GLU A 269 -44.12 -56.59 77.26
C GLU A 269 -43.30 -57.67 76.53
N THR A 270 -42.89 -57.40 75.29
CA THR A 270 -42.20 -58.40 74.45
C THR A 270 -40.72 -58.52 74.83
N GLY A 271 -40.07 -57.41 75.17
CA GLY A 271 -38.64 -57.36 75.38
C GLY A 271 -37.78 -57.32 74.13
N GLU A 272 -38.40 -57.28 72.94
CA GLU A 272 -37.67 -57.06 71.70
C GLU A 272 -37.32 -55.57 71.58
N PRO A 273 -36.03 -55.21 71.35
CA PRO A 273 -35.66 -53.82 71.14
C PRO A 273 -36.20 -53.33 69.79
N LEU A 274 -36.69 -52.10 69.77
CA LEU A 274 -37.08 -51.40 68.55
C LEU A 274 -36.04 -50.33 68.26
N ARG A 275 -35.51 -50.31 67.04
CA ARG A 275 -34.48 -49.37 66.59
C ARG A 275 -34.94 -48.60 65.37
N ASP A 276 -34.32 -47.45 65.14
CA ASP A 276 -34.58 -46.56 64.01
C ASP A 276 -36.05 -46.13 63.89
N VAL A 277 -36.74 -45.98 65.03
CA VAL A 277 -38.14 -45.55 65.04
C VAL A 277 -38.18 -44.05 64.79
N GLU A 278 -38.66 -43.65 63.63
CA GLU A 278 -38.84 -42.23 63.29
C GLU A 278 -40.07 -41.67 63.99
N ILE A 279 -39.85 -40.70 64.87
CA ILE A 279 -40.92 -39.96 65.53
C ILE A 279 -40.83 -38.51 65.08
N THR A 280 -41.92 -38.01 64.50
CA THR A 280 -42.04 -36.60 64.10
C THR A 280 -43.12 -35.95 64.94
N GLY A 281 -42.75 -34.88 65.64
CA GLY A 281 -43.63 -34.25 66.60
C GLY A 281 -43.20 -32.84 66.96
N ARG A 282 -43.93 -32.25 67.90
CA ARG A 282 -43.60 -30.97 68.53
C ARG A 282 -43.24 -31.23 69.97
N THR A 283 -42.21 -30.55 70.44
CA THR A 283 -41.85 -30.52 71.86
C THR A 283 -42.13 -29.13 72.41
N PRO A 284 -42.35 -28.98 73.74
CA PRO A 284 -42.43 -27.68 74.37
C PRO A 284 -41.27 -26.72 74.03
N ALA A 285 -40.07 -27.25 73.72
CA ALA A 285 -38.92 -26.46 73.26
C ALA A 285 -39.11 -25.76 71.91
N SER A 286 -40.00 -26.25 71.04
CA SER A 286 -40.09 -25.81 69.64
C SER A 286 -41.51 -25.94 69.08
N PRO A 287 -42.17 -24.85 68.65
CA PRO A 287 -43.49 -24.90 68.01
C PRO A 287 -43.46 -25.52 66.60
N HIS A 288 -42.27 -25.76 66.03
CA HIS A 288 -42.09 -26.37 64.72
C HIS A 288 -41.93 -27.88 64.81
N LEU A 289 -42.49 -28.60 63.83
CA LEU A 289 -42.28 -30.04 63.64
C LEU A 289 -40.78 -30.33 63.48
N ARG A 290 -40.29 -31.23 64.32
CA ARG A 290 -38.95 -31.80 64.27
C ARG A 290 -39.06 -33.31 64.12
N THR A 291 -38.00 -33.93 63.61
CA THR A 291 -37.94 -35.36 63.36
C THR A 291 -36.75 -35.94 64.12
N TRP A 292 -37.03 -36.95 64.92
CA TRP A 292 -36.06 -37.69 65.71
C TRP A 292 -36.06 -39.16 65.30
N VAL A 293 -34.91 -39.79 65.44
CA VAL A 293 -34.76 -41.24 65.34
C VAL A 293 -34.54 -41.76 66.75
N GLU A 294 -35.39 -42.70 67.18
CA GLU A 294 -35.40 -43.23 68.54
C GLU A 294 -35.18 -44.75 68.58
N ASP A 295 -34.33 -45.19 69.51
CA ASP A 295 -34.10 -46.58 69.84
C ASP A 295 -34.61 -46.88 71.26
N PHE A 296 -35.37 -47.96 71.41
CA PHE A 296 -36.01 -48.38 72.65
C PHE A 296 -35.52 -49.76 73.10
N HIS A 297 -35.06 -49.84 74.35
CA HIS A 297 -34.49 -51.07 74.93
C HIS A 297 -35.06 -51.36 76.33
N ARG A 298 -35.57 -52.56 76.57
CA ARG A 298 -36.00 -52.96 77.92
C ARG A 298 -34.79 -53.23 78.84
N VAL A 299 -34.79 -52.66 80.03
CA VAL A 299 -33.75 -52.85 81.05
C VAL A 299 -34.27 -53.71 82.20
N ARG A 300 -33.41 -54.61 82.71
CA ARG A 300 -33.69 -55.50 83.85
C ARG A 300 -32.62 -55.35 84.93
N SER A 301 -33.00 -55.58 86.18
CA SER A 301 -32.07 -55.65 87.30
C SER A 301 -31.25 -56.94 87.23
N PRO A 302 -30.10 -57.02 87.94
CA PRO A 302 -29.34 -58.26 88.08
C PRO A 302 -30.14 -59.44 88.68
N ALA A 303 -31.25 -59.14 89.40
CA ALA A 303 -32.18 -60.12 89.94
C ALA A 303 -33.31 -60.51 88.97
N GLY A 304 -33.30 -60.01 87.73
CA GLY A 304 -34.23 -60.35 86.65
C GLY A 304 -35.51 -59.51 86.56
N GLU A 305 -35.72 -58.60 87.50
CA GLU A 305 -36.87 -57.67 87.55
C GLU A 305 -36.80 -56.65 86.41
N VAL A 306 -37.93 -56.30 85.79
CA VAL A 306 -37.96 -55.28 84.73
C VAL A 306 -37.89 -53.89 85.37
N LEU A 307 -36.82 -53.15 85.08
CA LEU A 307 -36.59 -51.80 85.61
C LEU A 307 -37.24 -50.72 84.74
N GLY A 308 -37.49 -50.99 83.45
CA GLY A 308 -38.05 -49.99 82.54
C GLY A 308 -37.64 -50.13 81.07
N VAL A 309 -37.85 -49.06 80.30
CA VAL A 309 -37.36 -48.88 78.91
C VAL A 309 -36.37 -47.72 78.85
N VAL A 310 -35.19 -47.97 78.29
CA VAL A 310 -34.27 -46.93 77.87
C VAL A 310 -34.66 -46.44 76.48
N ALA A 311 -34.83 -45.14 76.34
CA ALA A 311 -34.99 -44.46 75.07
C ALA A 311 -33.70 -43.71 74.73
N VAL A 312 -33.20 -43.91 73.51
CA VAL A 312 -32.05 -43.18 72.94
C VAL A 312 -32.57 -42.39 71.75
N LEU A 313 -32.37 -41.07 71.77
CA LEU A 313 -32.93 -40.13 70.80
C LEU A 313 -31.80 -39.37 70.09
N SER A 314 -31.90 -39.27 68.77
CA SER A 314 -31.04 -38.41 67.94
C SER A 314 -31.87 -37.48 67.05
N ASP A 315 -31.58 -36.17 67.07
CA ASP A 315 -32.25 -35.17 66.21
C ASP A 315 -31.61 -35.16 64.81
N VAL A 316 -32.37 -35.54 63.79
CA VAL A 316 -31.91 -35.60 62.38
C VAL A 316 -32.46 -34.46 61.52
N THR A 317 -33.10 -33.45 62.14
CA THR A 317 -33.84 -32.39 61.44
C THR A 317 -32.94 -31.54 60.55
N ALA A 318 -31.73 -31.18 61.00
CA ALA A 318 -30.80 -30.33 60.26
C ALA A 318 -30.25 -31.02 59.00
N GLN A 319 -29.93 -32.31 59.11
CA GLN A 319 -29.41 -33.14 58.00
C GLN A 319 -30.44 -33.25 56.87
N ARG A 320 -31.71 -33.54 57.19
CA ARG A 320 -32.79 -33.66 56.20
C ARG A 320 -33.18 -32.35 55.54
N ARG A 321 -33.07 -31.21 56.25
CA ARG A 321 -33.28 -29.88 55.64
C ARG A 321 -32.17 -29.50 54.66
N SER A 322 -30.91 -29.84 54.96
CA SER A 322 -29.78 -29.61 54.06
C SER A 322 -29.93 -30.39 52.75
N GLU A 323 -30.31 -31.68 52.86
CA GLU A 323 -30.53 -32.57 51.72
C GLU A 323 -31.64 -32.06 50.78
N ARG A 324 -32.79 -31.64 51.31
CA ARG A 324 -33.89 -31.06 50.51
C ARG A 324 -33.49 -29.75 49.84
N ARG A 325 -32.67 -28.92 50.50
CA ARG A 325 -32.22 -27.63 49.97
C ARG A 325 -31.23 -27.80 48.82
N LEU A 326 -30.29 -28.74 48.93
CA LEU A 326 -29.36 -29.11 47.85
C LEU A 326 -30.11 -29.57 46.59
N ARG A 327 -31.15 -30.39 46.76
CA ARG A 327 -31.98 -30.86 45.64
C ARG A 327 -32.70 -29.73 44.92
N GLN A 328 -33.28 -28.79 45.66
CA GLN A 328 -33.93 -27.60 45.09
C GLN A 328 -32.96 -26.68 44.34
N LEU A 329 -31.71 -26.55 44.83
CA LEU A 329 -30.71 -25.71 44.17
C LEU A 329 -30.29 -26.28 42.81
N ILE A 330 -30.07 -27.60 42.71
CA ILE A 330 -29.70 -28.28 41.45
C ILE A 330 -30.83 -28.19 40.41
N ASP A 331 -32.08 -28.33 40.84
CA ASP A 331 -33.26 -28.20 39.96
C ASP A 331 -33.52 -26.76 39.48
N SER A 332 -32.98 -25.76 40.17
CA SER A 332 -33.10 -24.35 39.77
C SER A 332 -32.00 -23.87 38.81
N LEU A 333 -31.02 -24.71 38.48
CA LEU A 333 -29.95 -24.38 37.54
C LEU A 333 -30.47 -24.40 36.09
N PHE A 334 -30.15 -23.34 35.34
CA PHE A 334 -30.39 -23.23 33.89
C PHE A 334 -29.43 -24.09 33.05
N SER A 335 -28.50 -24.82 33.68
CA SER A 335 -27.64 -25.81 33.04
C SER A 335 -28.24 -27.21 33.14
N PHE A 336 -27.90 -28.09 32.21
CA PHE A 336 -28.22 -29.51 32.29
C PHE A 336 -27.21 -30.17 33.24
N VAL A 337 -27.67 -30.91 34.25
CA VAL A 337 -26.80 -31.58 35.22
C VAL A 337 -27.34 -32.98 35.49
N GLY A 338 -26.46 -33.97 35.56
CA GLY A 338 -26.79 -35.32 36.00
C GLY A 338 -25.74 -35.91 36.92
N LEU A 339 -26.10 -37.03 37.53
CA LEU A 339 -25.25 -37.85 38.37
C LEU A 339 -25.28 -39.28 37.82
N CYS A 340 -24.12 -39.84 37.54
CA CYS A 340 -23.96 -41.21 37.08
C CYS A 340 -23.11 -42.01 38.06
N LEU A 341 -23.33 -43.32 38.12
CA LEU A 341 -22.38 -44.27 38.71
C LEU A 341 -21.06 -44.26 37.91
N PRO A 342 -19.95 -44.75 38.49
CA PRO A 342 -18.65 -44.81 37.80
C PRO A 342 -18.70 -45.55 36.46
N ASP A 343 -19.61 -46.51 36.32
CA ASP A 343 -19.81 -47.27 35.08
C ASP A 343 -20.64 -46.51 34.00
N GLY A 344 -21.02 -45.26 34.26
CA GLY A 344 -21.77 -44.40 33.36
C GLY A 344 -23.30 -44.53 33.44
N THR A 345 -23.82 -45.32 34.37
CA THR A 345 -25.27 -45.47 34.57
C THR A 345 -25.85 -44.21 35.20
N LEU A 346 -26.82 -43.57 34.54
CA LEU A 346 -27.45 -42.33 35.02
C LEU A 346 -28.37 -42.63 36.22
N VAL A 347 -28.10 -41.98 37.35
CA VAL A 347 -28.84 -42.13 38.62
C VAL A 347 -29.81 -40.99 38.81
N GLU A 348 -29.39 -39.76 38.49
CA GLU A 348 -30.20 -38.56 38.64
C GLU A 348 -29.89 -37.58 37.50
N ALA A 349 -30.88 -36.78 37.12
CA ALA A 349 -30.71 -35.62 36.26
C ALA A 349 -31.55 -34.47 36.83
N ASN A 350 -31.16 -33.23 36.58
CA ASN A 350 -31.99 -32.10 36.98
C ASN A 350 -33.19 -31.97 36.05
N ARG A 351 -34.25 -31.32 36.55
CA ARG A 351 -35.50 -31.11 35.81
C ARG A 351 -35.28 -30.47 34.43
N THR A 352 -34.41 -29.46 34.35
CA THR A 352 -34.07 -28.73 33.12
C THR A 352 -33.65 -29.66 31.97
N ALA A 353 -32.81 -30.66 32.25
CA ALA A 353 -32.33 -31.60 31.23
C ALA A 353 -33.43 -32.55 30.73
N VAL A 354 -34.26 -33.04 31.64
CA VAL A 354 -35.34 -34.01 31.36
C VAL A 354 -36.48 -33.36 30.58
N GLU A 355 -36.88 -32.15 30.98
CA GLU A 355 -37.93 -31.39 30.29
C GLU A 355 -37.50 -30.93 28.89
N ALA A 356 -36.27 -30.42 28.74
CA ALA A 356 -35.74 -30.02 27.42
C ALA A 356 -35.66 -31.21 26.43
N GLY A 357 -35.40 -32.41 26.94
CA GLY A 357 -35.44 -33.65 26.17
C GLY A 357 -36.85 -34.14 25.80
N GLY A 358 -37.91 -33.59 26.39
CA GLY A 358 -39.28 -34.10 26.24
C GLY A 358 -39.41 -35.52 26.78
N ARG A 359 -38.80 -35.81 27.93
CA ARG A 359 -38.77 -37.12 28.59
C ARG A 359 -39.24 -37.01 30.04
N THR A 360 -39.40 -38.16 30.70
CA THR A 360 -39.57 -38.24 32.16
C THR A 360 -38.30 -38.79 32.81
N MET A 361 -38.12 -38.57 34.12
CA MET A 361 -36.96 -39.08 34.85
C MET A 361 -36.84 -40.61 34.74
N ALA A 362 -37.97 -41.32 34.75
CA ALA A 362 -38.04 -42.77 34.62
C ALA A 362 -37.54 -43.29 33.26
N ASP A 363 -37.56 -42.45 32.21
CA ASP A 363 -37.13 -42.87 30.87
C ASP A 363 -35.60 -42.91 30.74
N VAL A 364 -34.88 -42.14 31.56
CA VAL A 364 -33.43 -41.92 31.45
C VAL A 364 -32.63 -42.53 32.60
N VAL A 365 -33.20 -42.64 33.81
CA VAL A 365 -32.53 -43.25 34.96
C VAL A 365 -32.35 -44.76 34.76
N GLY A 366 -31.19 -45.27 35.19
CA GLY A 366 -30.80 -46.68 35.06
C GLY A 366 -30.21 -47.05 33.70
N ARG A 367 -30.21 -46.14 32.72
CA ARG A 367 -29.56 -46.33 31.42
C ARG A 367 -28.13 -45.80 31.43
N LYS A 368 -27.28 -46.26 30.51
CA LYS A 368 -25.98 -45.62 30.29
C LYS A 368 -26.18 -44.23 29.70
N LEU A 369 -25.37 -43.26 30.13
CA LEU A 369 -25.50 -41.87 29.67
C LEU A 369 -25.52 -41.75 28.12
N TRP A 370 -24.64 -42.47 27.43
CA TRP A 370 -24.56 -42.49 25.96
C TRP A 370 -25.68 -43.30 25.27
N GLU A 371 -26.47 -44.06 26.02
CA GLU A 371 -27.66 -44.78 25.51
C GLU A 371 -28.95 -43.95 25.67
N THR A 372 -28.87 -42.76 26.26
CA THR A 372 -30.01 -41.86 26.39
C THR A 372 -30.31 -41.12 25.09
N SER A 373 -31.59 -40.78 24.86
CA SER A 373 -32.04 -40.21 23.58
C SER A 373 -31.40 -38.87 23.20
N TRP A 374 -30.73 -38.19 24.14
CA TRP A 374 -29.99 -36.96 23.85
C TRP A 374 -28.75 -37.22 22.98
N PHE A 375 -28.11 -38.37 23.14
CA PHE A 375 -26.81 -38.69 22.52
C PHE A 375 -26.93 -39.70 21.36
N THR A 376 -27.95 -40.56 21.34
CA THR A 376 -28.08 -41.68 20.38
C THR A 376 -28.51 -41.29 18.95
N TRP A 377 -28.48 -40.02 18.59
CA TRP A 377 -28.93 -39.56 17.27
C TRP A 377 -27.82 -39.56 16.22
N HIS A 378 -26.55 -39.64 16.64
CA HIS A 378 -25.38 -39.74 15.77
C HIS A 378 -24.27 -40.55 16.46
N ASP A 379 -23.59 -41.44 15.73
CA ASP A 379 -22.60 -42.37 16.31
C ASP A 379 -21.43 -41.63 16.98
N ASP A 380 -20.89 -40.59 16.34
CA ASP A 380 -19.84 -39.73 16.92
C ASP A 380 -20.24 -39.14 18.29
N VAL A 381 -21.52 -38.81 18.48
CA VAL A 381 -22.02 -38.22 19.72
C VAL A 381 -22.06 -39.26 20.83
N VAL A 382 -22.47 -40.49 20.50
CA VAL A 382 -22.43 -41.67 21.39
C VAL A 382 -20.98 -41.99 21.78
N GLU A 383 -20.07 -42.07 20.81
CA GLU A 383 -18.66 -42.40 21.05
C GLU A 383 -17.99 -41.39 21.97
N ARG A 384 -18.20 -40.09 21.74
CA ARG A 384 -17.62 -39.02 22.57
C ARG A 384 -18.19 -39.03 24.00
N ALA A 385 -19.49 -39.28 24.15
CA ALA A 385 -20.12 -39.42 25.47
C ALA A 385 -19.67 -40.68 26.21
N HIS A 386 -19.43 -41.79 25.51
CA HIS A 386 -18.88 -43.00 26.11
C HIS A 386 -17.40 -42.82 26.50
N ALA A 387 -16.60 -42.18 25.64
CA ALA A 387 -15.20 -41.88 25.91
C ALA A 387 -15.03 -40.96 27.13
N SER A 388 -15.92 -39.98 27.34
CA SER A 388 -15.88 -39.11 28.52
C SER A 388 -16.11 -39.91 29.82
N VAL A 389 -17.00 -40.90 29.81
CA VAL A 389 -17.22 -41.79 30.97
C VAL A 389 -15.98 -42.64 31.24
N LEU A 390 -15.37 -43.23 30.22
CA LEU A 390 -14.13 -44.02 30.37
C LEU A 390 -12.97 -43.16 30.89
N ALA A 391 -12.90 -41.88 30.52
CA ALA A 391 -11.94 -40.94 31.08
C ALA A 391 -12.25 -40.63 32.55
N GLY A 392 -13.53 -40.39 32.87
CA GLY A 392 -14.02 -40.15 34.23
C GLY A 392 -13.71 -41.30 35.20
N GLN A 393 -13.88 -42.55 34.76
CA GLN A 393 -13.50 -43.75 35.53
C GLN A 393 -12.03 -43.77 35.98
N ARG A 394 -11.16 -43.11 35.21
CA ARG A 394 -9.73 -42.98 35.48
C ARG A 394 -9.41 -41.69 36.25
N GLY A 395 -10.41 -41.00 36.79
CA GLY A 395 -10.26 -39.74 37.52
C GLY A 395 -9.99 -38.53 36.62
N ARG A 396 -10.26 -38.60 35.31
CA ARG A 396 -10.01 -37.49 34.37
C ARG A 396 -11.30 -36.77 33.98
N THR A 397 -11.32 -35.45 34.15
CA THR A 397 -12.38 -34.58 33.65
C THR A 397 -12.32 -34.45 32.14
N SER A 398 -13.49 -34.46 31.49
CA SER A 398 -13.64 -34.19 30.05
C SER A 398 -14.48 -32.94 29.85
N ARG A 399 -14.11 -32.09 28.89
CA ARG A 399 -14.92 -30.94 28.46
C ARG A 399 -14.79 -30.73 26.95
N PHE A 400 -15.91 -30.60 26.25
CA PHE A 400 -15.95 -30.40 24.81
C PHE A 400 -17.34 -29.98 24.32
N GLU A 401 -17.40 -29.35 23.14
CA GLU A 401 -18.67 -29.01 22.49
C GLU A 401 -19.27 -30.25 21.81
N LEU A 402 -20.57 -30.45 22.00
CA LEU A 402 -21.31 -31.60 21.45
C LEU A 402 -22.68 -31.15 20.99
N GLU A 403 -23.15 -31.71 19.88
CA GLU A 403 -24.50 -31.43 19.38
C GLU A 403 -25.46 -32.54 19.90
N VAL A 404 -26.55 -32.15 20.54
CA VAL A 404 -27.48 -33.08 21.22
C VAL A 404 -28.91 -32.85 20.80
N ARG A 405 -29.68 -33.95 20.72
CA ARG A 405 -31.07 -33.93 20.28
C ARG A 405 -32.01 -33.64 21.45
N MET A 406 -32.71 -32.51 21.37
CA MET A 406 -33.78 -32.10 22.28
C MET A 406 -35.15 -32.30 21.62
N ALA A 407 -36.24 -32.07 22.38
CA ALA A 407 -37.61 -32.28 21.89
C ALA A 407 -37.94 -31.45 20.63
N HIS A 408 -37.40 -30.23 20.54
CA HIS A 408 -37.73 -29.25 19.49
C HIS A 408 -36.67 -29.09 18.40
N GLY A 409 -35.61 -29.91 18.40
CA GLY A 409 -34.52 -29.76 17.45
C GLY A 409 -33.20 -30.30 18.00
N THR A 410 -32.10 -29.93 17.36
CA THR A 410 -30.75 -30.21 17.86
C THR A 410 -30.18 -28.90 18.41
N ILE A 411 -29.46 -28.96 19.53
CA ILE A 411 -28.77 -27.82 20.13
C ILE A 411 -27.28 -28.13 20.30
N LEU A 412 -26.45 -27.09 20.30
CA LEU A 412 -25.04 -27.21 20.62
C LEU A 412 -24.82 -26.95 22.11
N ILE A 413 -24.20 -27.89 22.80
CA ILE A 413 -23.89 -27.78 24.23
C ILE A 413 -22.38 -27.75 24.50
N ASP A 414 -21.96 -26.96 25.48
CA ASP A 414 -20.64 -27.10 26.13
C ASP A 414 -20.78 -28.19 27.21
N TYR A 415 -20.38 -29.41 26.87
CA TYR A 415 -20.52 -30.58 27.71
C TYR A 415 -19.26 -30.79 28.56
N GLN A 416 -19.44 -31.07 29.85
CA GLN A 416 -18.37 -31.51 30.73
C GLN A 416 -18.80 -32.74 31.55
N LEU A 417 -17.85 -33.60 31.88
CA LEU A 417 -18.03 -34.71 32.80
C LEU A 417 -16.90 -34.70 33.82
N VAL A 418 -17.27 -34.55 35.09
CA VAL A 418 -16.35 -34.43 36.23
C VAL A 418 -16.46 -35.66 37.13
N PRO A 419 -15.37 -36.38 37.42
CA PRO A 419 -15.40 -37.47 38.38
C PRO A 419 -15.40 -36.96 39.83
N VAL A 420 -16.22 -37.57 40.67
CA VAL A 420 -16.24 -37.35 42.12
C VAL A 420 -15.37 -38.42 42.77
N VAL A 421 -14.33 -38.00 43.50
CA VAL A 421 -13.34 -38.89 44.11
C VAL A 421 -13.44 -38.79 45.62
N GLU A 422 -13.61 -39.93 46.28
CA GLU A 422 -13.55 -40.09 47.73
C GLU A 422 -12.49 -41.16 48.06
N ASP A 423 -11.61 -40.88 49.02
CA ASP A 423 -10.51 -41.76 49.43
C ASP A 423 -9.66 -42.35 48.28
N GLY A 424 -9.50 -41.58 47.20
CA GLY A 424 -8.73 -41.96 46.02
C GLY A 424 -9.46 -42.86 45.01
N ALA A 425 -10.73 -43.19 45.25
CA ALA A 425 -11.58 -43.95 44.33
C ALA A 425 -12.65 -43.04 43.69
N VAL A 426 -12.95 -43.25 42.40
CA VAL A 426 -14.04 -42.56 41.71
C VAL A 426 -15.37 -43.18 42.16
N VAL A 427 -16.18 -42.42 42.91
CA VAL A 427 -17.46 -42.90 43.47
C VAL A 427 -18.66 -42.51 42.61
N ALA A 428 -18.56 -41.45 41.81
CA ALA A 428 -19.60 -41.01 40.88
C ALA A 428 -19.02 -40.15 39.74
N LEU A 429 -19.81 -39.94 38.69
CA LEU A 429 -19.50 -39.04 37.58
C LEU A 429 -20.61 -38.01 37.44
N VAL A 430 -20.27 -36.73 37.29
CA VAL A 430 -21.21 -35.63 37.14
C VAL A 430 -21.12 -35.08 35.71
N PRO A 431 -21.98 -35.54 34.79
CA PRO A 431 -22.18 -34.84 33.52
C PRO A 431 -22.91 -33.52 33.75
N SER A 432 -22.44 -32.44 33.13
CA SER A 432 -23.16 -31.19 33.04
C SER A 432 -22.94 -30.51 31.71
N ALA A 433 -23.90 -29.70 31.28
CA ALA A 433 -23.87 -29.05 29.99
C ALA A 433 -24.64 -27.73 29.99
N THR A 434 -24.21 -26.78 29.17
CA THR A 434 -24.89 -25.50 28.95
C THR A 434 -25.18 -25.34 27.46
N ASP A 435 -26.39 -24.88 27.12
CA ASP A 435 -26.72 -24.53 25.72
C ASP A 435 -25.89 -23.30 25.29
N ILE A 436 -25.08 -23.50 24.25
CA ILE A 436 -24.24 -22.47 23.65
C ILE A 436 -24.69 -22.11 22.23
N THR A 437 -25.83 -22.61 21.75
CA THR A 437 -26.30 -22.46 20.37
C THR A 437 -26.39 -21.00 19.94
N ALA A 438 -27.07 -20.16 20.75
CA ALA A 438 -27.20 -18.73 20.45
C ALA A 438 -25.84 -18.02 20.49
N ARG A 439 -25.04 -18.28 21.52
CA ARG A 439 -23.71 -17.71 21.68
C ARG A 439 -22.78 -18.07 20.52
N ARG A 440 -22.81 -19.34 20.07
CA ARG A 440 -21.99 -19.83 18.97
C ARG A 440 -22.39 -19.17 17.64
N ARG A 441 -23.69 -19.08 17.35
CA ARG A 441 -24.19 -18.37 16.16
C ARG A 441 -23.75 -16.90 16.15
N SER A 442 -23.85 -16.19 17.27
CA SER A 442 -23.38 -14.79 17.36
C SER A 442 -21.87 -14.66 17.13
N VAL A 443 -21.07 -15.59 17.66
CA VAL A 443 -19.61 -15.60 17.44
C VAL A 443 -19.26 -15.89 15.98
N ASP A 444 -19.91 -16.88 15.36
CA ASP A 444 -19.67 -17.25 13.97
C ASP A 444 -20.13 -16.11 13.02
N GLN A 445 -21.27 -15.47 13.30
CA GLN A 445 -21.74 -14.29 12.55
C GLN A 445 -20.83 -13.07 12.72
N ALA A 446 -20.37 -12.78 13.94
CA ALA A 446 -19.41 -11.70 14.18
C ALA A 446 -18.08 -11.96 13.45
N THR A 447 -17.64 -13.21 13.42
CA THR A 447 -16.46 -13.64 12.66
C THR A 447 -16.68 -13.46 11.16
N ALA A 448 -17.84 -13.85 10.63
CA ALA A 448 -18.20 -13.66 9.23
C ALA A 448 -18.29 -12.17 8.85
N LEU A 449 -18.87 -11.33 9.71
CA LEU A 449 -18.92 -9.87 9.52
C LEU A 449 -17.51 -9.26 9.51
N ALA A 450 -16.63 -9.68 10.42
CA ALA A 450 -15.23 -9.23 10.44
C ALA A 450 -14.47 -9.66 9.17
N VAL A 451 -14.72 -10.88 8.65
CA VAL A 451 -14.16 -11.35 7.39
C VAL A 451 -14.67 -10.51 6.22
N LEU A 452 -15.98 -10.24 6.16
CA LEU A 452 -16.58 -9.38 5.13
C LEU A 452 -15.96 -7.98 5.18
N ALA A 453 -15.93 -7.33 6.34
CA ALA A 453 -15.36 -6.00 6.51
C ALA A 453 -13.89 -5.93 6.06
N ARG A 454 -13.08 -6.95 6.42
CA ARG A 454 -11.68 -7.05 5.96
C ARG A 454 -11.58 -7.20 4.45
N ARG A 455 -12.42 -8.05 3.82
CA ARG A 455 -12.44 -8.25 2.37
C ARG A 455 -12.87 -7.00 1.62
N LEU A 456 -13.93 -6.34 2.09
CA LEU A 456 -14.40 -5.07 1.55
C LEU A 456 -13.33 -3.98 1.66
N ASN A 457 -12.64 -3.89 2.81
CA ASN A 457 -11.54 -2.94 3.00
C ASN A 457 -10.32 -3.21 2.12
N ALA A 458 -10.05 -4.48 1.79
CA ALA A 458 -8.96 -4.85 0.90
C ALA A 458 -9.30 -4.71 -0.60
N ALA A 459 -10.59 -4.69 -0.96
CA ALA A 459 -11.03 -4.55 -2.35
C ALA A 459 -10.70 -3.15 -2.89
N ALA A 460 -10.03 -3.12 -4.04
CA ALA A 460 -9.63 -1.91 -4.75
C ALA A 460 -10.58 -1.56 -5.89
N THR A 461 -11.27 -2.57 -6.47
CA THR A 461 -12.15 -2.39 -7.63
C THR A 461 -13.61 -2.72 -7.33
N VAL A 462 -14.54 -2.18 -8.12
CA VAL A 462 -15.99 -2.45 -8.02
C VAL A 462 -16.30 -3.95 -8.14
N ALA A 463 -15.56 -4.68 -8.99
CA ALA A 463 -15.74 -6.12 -9.17
C ALA A 463 -15.35 -6.92 -7.92
N GLU A 464 -14.20 -6.61 -7.31
CA GLU A 464 -13.73 -7.25 -6.07
C GLU A 464 -14.69 -7.00 -4.90
N VAL A 465 -15.27 -5.80 -4.83
CA VAL A 465 -16.32 -5.48 -3.85
C VAL A 465 -17.55 -6.36 -4.07
N GLY A 466 -18.00 -6.51 -5.32
CA GLY A 466 -19.12 -7.39 -5.68
C GLY A 466 -18.88 -8.85 -5.31
N ASP A 467 -17.69 -9.39 -5.58
CA ASP A 467 -17.33 -10.76 -5.25
C ASP A 467 -17.28 -10.99 -3.73
N ALA A 468 -16.71 -10.05 -2.98
CA ALA A 468 -16.67 -10.12 -1.52
C ALA A 468 -18.08 -10.17 -0.91
N ILE A 469 -19.02 -9.38 -1.45
CA ILE A 469 -20.43 -9.40 -1.04
C ILE A 469 -21.06 -10.75 -1.37
N GLY A 470 -20.92 -11.21 -2.62
CA GLY A 470 -21.53 -12.46 -3.08
C GLY A 470 -21.08 -13.68 -2.27
N VAL A 471 -19.84 -13.71 -1.79
CA VAL A 471 -19.28 -14.85 -1.04
C VAL A 471 -19.50 -14.73 0.48
N HIS A 472 -19.37 -13.53 1.05
CA HIS A 472 -19.26 -13.38 2.51
C HIS A 472 -20.45 -12.66 3.17
N ALA A 473 -21.22 -11.85 2.45
CA ALA A 473 -22.31 -11.08 3.06
C ALA A 473 -23.41 -11.97 3.62
N SER A 474 -23.72 -13.08 2.92
CA SER A 474 -24.73 -14.04 3.39
C SER A 474 -24.38 -14.68 4.73
N ALA A 475 -23.12 -15.05 4.95
CA ALA A 475 -22.67 -15.64 6.22
C ALA A 475 -22.76 -14.64 7.39
N ALA A 476 -22.56 -13.34 7.13
CA ALA A 476 -22.59 -12.30 8.17
C ALA A 476 -23.98 -12.08 8.79
N VAL A 477 -25.05 -12.30 8.02
CA VAL A 477 -26.44 -12.09 8.45
C VAL A 477 -27.29 -13.37 8.42
N GLY A 478 -26.68 -14.52 8.13
CA GLY A 478 -27.38 -15.80 7.97
C GLY A 478 -28.39 -15.82 6.82
N SER A 479 -28.17 -15.02 5.77
CA SER A 479 -29.02 -15.04 4.58
C SER A 479 -28.61 -16.19 3.64
N ARG A 480 -29.52 -16.58 2.75
CA ARG A 480 -29.30 -17.59 1.71
C ARG A 480 -28.58 -17.02 0.49
N PHE A 481 -28.80 -15.74 0.18
CA PHE A 481 -28.07 -15.03 -0.86
C PHE A 481 -27.96 -13.55 -0.52
N ALA A 482 -26.96 -12.89 -1.12
CA ALA A 482 -26.79 -11.44 -1.15
C ALA A 482 -26.47 -11.00 -2.57
N THR A 483 -27.19 -10.00 -3.10
CA THR A 483 -26.95 -9.39 -4.40
C THR A 483 -26.83 -7.89 -4.25
N VAL A 484 -26.04 -7.24 -5.10
CA VAL A 484 -25.92 -5.78 -5.08
C VAL A 484 -26.23 -5.21 -6.45
N GLY A 485 -27.10 -4.20 -6.49
CA GLY A 485 -27.43 -3.42 -7.67
C GLY A 485 -26.72 -2.07 -7.65
N LEU A 486 -26.06 -1.69 -8.74
CA LEU A 486 -25.42 -0.38 -8.90
C LEU A 486 -26.07 0.40 -10.04
N ALA A 487 -26.39 1.67 -9.80
CA ALA A 487 -26.97 2.54 -10.81
C ALA A 487 -25.91 2.98 -11.83
N HIS A 488 -26.27 2.92 -13.11
CA HIS A 488 -25.45 3.46 -14.20
C HIS A 488 -25.39 5.00 -14.09
N PRO A 489 -24.26 5.64 -14.44
CA PRO A 489 -24.13 7.11 -14.42
C PRO A 489 -25.24 7.87 -15.15
N ASP A 490 -25.76 7.29 -16.24
CA ASP A 490 -26.83 7.87 -17.06
C ASP A 490 -28.21 7.85 -16.38
N GLY A 491 -28.31 7.24 -15.19
CA GLY A 491 -29.52 7.21 -14.36
C GLY A 491 -30.65 6.30 -14.85
N GLY A 492 -30.50 5.62 -16.00
CA GLY A 492 -31.58 4.85 -16.61
C GLY A 492 -31.69 3.37 -16.18
N THR A 493 -30.60 2.77 -15.71
CA THR A 493 -30.53 1.32 -15.43
C THR A 493 -29.75 1.00 -14.15
N LEU A 494 -30.12 -0.12 -13.53
CA LEU A 494 -29.47 -0.72 -12.37
C LEU A 494 -28.85 -2.06 -12.79
N SER A 495 -27.53 -2.19 -12.68
CA SER A 495 -26.82 -3.44 -12.99
C SER A 495 -26.64 -4.26 -11.72
N LEU A 496 -27.01 -5.54 -11.73
CA LEU A 496 -26.90 -6.42 -10.57
C LEU A 496 -25.66 -7.30 -10.65
N LEU A 497 -24.85 -7.24 -9.59
CA LEU A 497 -23.80 -8.19 -9.28
C LEU A 497 -24.42 -9.29 -8.41
N GLN A 498 -24.53 -10.48 -9.00
CA GLN A 498 -25.26 -11.61 -8.43
C GLN A 498 -24.30 -12.75 -8.09
N PRO A 499 -24.55 -13.49 -6.99
CA PRO A 499 -23.74 -14.62 -6.60
C PRO A 499 -23.78 -15.72 -7.66
N PRO A 500 -22.72 -16.55 -7.75
CA PRO A 500 -22.64 -17.65 -8.71
C PRO A 500 -23.66 -18.75 -8.42
N ASP A 501 -24.09 -18.92 -7.17
CA ASP A 501 -24.97 -20.01 -6.73
C ASP A 501 -26.45 -19.81 -7.08
N LEU A 502 -26.82 -18.64 -7.65
CA LEU A 502 -28.17 -18.43 -8.18
C LEU A 502 -28.36 -19.19 -9.50
N PRO A 503 -29.56 -19.76 -9.75
CA PRO A 503 -29.88 -20.36 -11.04
C PRO A 503 -29.56 -19.44 -12.22
N GLU A 504 -28.92 -19.97 -13.26
CA GLU A 504 -28.44 -19.20 -14.42
C GLU A 504 -29.56 -18.38 -15.08
N GLU A 505 -30.76 -18.96 -15.15
CA GLU A 505 -31.97 -18.32 -15.68
C GLU A 505 -32.35 -17.04 -14.91
N LEU A 506 -32.21 -17.06 -13.58
CA LEU A 506 -32.46 -15.89 -12.73
C LEU A 506 -31.35 -14.86 -12.85
N ARG A 507 -30.09 -15.31 -13.01
CA ARG A 507 -28.96 -14.41 -13.25
C ARG A 507 -29.10 -13.65 -14.56
N LEU A 508 -29.45 -14.34 -15.64
CA LEU A 508 -29.65 -13.70 -16.95
C LEU A 508 -30.84 -12.75 -16.94
N ARG A 509 -31.95 -13.13 -16.30
CA ARG A 509 -33.17 -12.32 -16.22
C ARG A 509 -32.98 -11.02 -15.45
N TYR A 510 -32.24 -11.06 -14.35
CA TYR A 510 -32.09 -9.93 -13.44
C TYR A 510 -30.74 -9.21 -13.53
N ARG A 511 -29.92 -9.50 -14.54
CA ARG A 511 -28.61 -8.87 -14.73
C ARG A 511 -28.66 -7.34 -14.80
N ALA A 512 -29.67 -6.80 -15.46
CA ALA A 512 -29.87 -5.36 -15.60
C ALA A 512 -31.37 -5.03 -15.54
N LEU A 513 -31.72 -4.03 -14.73
CA LEU A 513 -33.09 -3.60 -14.51
C LEU A 513 -33.26 -2.12 -14.88
N PRO A 514 -34.32 -1.73 -15.60
CA PRO A 514 -34.63 -0.32 -15.77
C PRO A 514 -35.05 0.30 -14.42
N MET A 515 -34.78 1.59 -14.21
CA MET A 515 -35.18 2.30 -12.98
C MET A 515 -36.72 2.41 -12.80
N SER A 516 -37.49 2.08 -13.84
CA SER A 516 -38.95 1.93 -13.76
C SER A 516 -39.40 0.58 -13.18
N SER A 517 -38.50 -0.39 -13.02
CA SER A 517 -38.81 -1.73 -12.53
C SER A 517 -39.46 -1.70 -11.15
N PRO A 518 -40.48 -2.54 -10.90
CA PRO A 518 -41.19 -2.55 -9.62
C PRO A 518 -40.54 -3.44 -8.55
N LEU A 519 -39.39 -4.04 -8.82
CA LEU A 519 -38.71 -4.96 -7.90
C LEU A 519 -38.14 -4.23 -6.68
N ASP A 520 -38.05 -4.94 -5.55
CA ASP A 520 -37.57 -4.45 -4.26
C ASP A 520 -36.20 -3.75 -4.34
N VAL A 521 -35.25 -4.31 -5.08
CA VAL A 521 -33.91 -3.72 -5.29
C VAL A 521 -33.96 -2.34 -5.95
N VAL A 522 -34.82 -2.13 -6.96
CA VAL A 522 -34.97 -0.83 -7.65
C VAL A 522 -35.78 0.13 -6.81
N ARG A 523 -36.79 -0.38 -6.10
CA ARG A 523 -37.59 0.40 -5.16
C ARG A 523 -36.75 0.94 -4.01
N ALA A 524 -35.83 0.16 -3.45
CA ALA A 524 -34.93 0.62 -2.40
C ALA A 524 -34.10 1.85 -2.83
N VAL A 525 -33.57 1.83 -4.07
CA VAL A 525 -32.85 2.98 -4.66
C VAL A 525 -33.79 4.18 -4.87
N ARG A 526 -34.95 3.96 -5.50
CA ARG A 526 -35.88 5.04 -5.87
C ARG A 526 -36.55 5.69 -4.66
N GLU A 527 -36.90 4.89 -3.66
CA GLU A 527 -37.61 5.32 -2.46
C GLU A 527 -36.64 5.72 -1.33
N GLN A 528 -35.32 5.52 -1.51
CA GLN A 528 -34.25 5.79 -0.53
C GLN A 528 -34.53 5.24 0.87
N ARG A 529 -35.09 4.02 0.93
CA ARG A 529 -35.43 3.35 2.18
C ARG A 529 -35.34 1.84 2.03
N THR A 530 -35.14 1.15 3.14
CA THR A 530 -35.21 -0.31 3.19
C THR A 530 -36.59 -0.80 2.77
N VAL A 531 -36.63 -1.78 1.86
CA VAL A 531 -37.83 -2.44 1.36
C VAL A 531 -37.79 -3.90 1.80
N VAL A 532 -38.85 -4.36 2.46
CA VAL A 532 -38.98 -5.74 2.95
C VAL A 532 -40.11 -6.40 2.19
N VAL A 533 -39.87 -7.61 1.66
CA VAL A 533 -40.86 -8.42 0.95
C VAL A 533 -40.88 -9.82 1.55
N ALA A 534 -41.99 -10.19 2.17
CA ALA A 534 -42.22 -11.51 2.77
C ALA A 534 -43.27 -12.30 1.99
N ASP A 535 -43.21 -13.62 2.08
CA ASP A 535 -44.16 -14.50 1.43
C ASP A 535 -45.53 -14.51 2.16
N PRO A 536 -46.66 -14.62 1.42
CA PRO A 536 -46.73 -14.58 -0.03
C PRO A 536 -46.54 -13.15 -0.57
N VAL A 537 -45.82 -13.02 -1.69
CA VAL A 537 -45.61 -11.74 -2.39
C VAL A 537 -46.96 -11.18 -2.84
N ARG A 538 -47.32 -10.00 -2.33
CA ARG A 538 -48.58 -9.32 -2.67
C ARG A 538 -48.36 -8.40 -3.87
N PRO A 539 -49.38 -8.14 -4.72
CA PRO A 539 -49.25 -7.20 -5.84
C PRO A 539 -48.69 -5.83 -5.43
N GLN A 540 -49.10 -5.31 -4.26
CA GLN A 540 -48.61 -4.06 -3.68
C GLN A 540 -47.10 -4.05 -3.36
N ASP A 541 -46.47 -5.21 -3.16
CA ASP A 541 -45.04 -5.33 -2.87
C ASP A 541 -44.19 -5.15 -4.14
N VAL A 542 -44.80 -5.30 -5.31
CA VAL A 542 -44.15 -5.21 -6.63
C VAL A 542 -44.93 -4.30 -7.59
N GLY A 543 -45.33 -3.12 -7.12
CA GLY A 543 -45.88 -2.06 -7.99
C GLY A 543 -47.34 -2.21 -8.41
N GLY A 544 -48.08 -3.12 -7.78
CA GLY A 544 -49.54 -3.29 -7.94
C GLY A 544 -49.96 -4.34 -8.98
N ASP A 545 -49.02 -4.97 -9.67
CA ASP A 545 -49.30 -5.92 -10.76
C ASP A 545 -49.30 -7.38 -10.24
N ALA A 546 -50.42 -8.08 -10.44
CA ALA A 546 -50.62 -9.44 -9.97
C ALA A 546 -49.77 -10.48 -10.73
N ASP A 547 -49.52 -10.27 -12.03
CA ASP A 547 -48.70 -11.17 -12.85
C ASP A 547 -47.22 -11.03 -12.47
N VAL A 548 -46.79 -9.80 -12.18
CA VAL A 548 -45.44 -9.54 -11.66
C VAL A 548 -45.26 -10.19 -10.29
N ALA A 549 -46.25 -10.09 -9.40
CA ALA A 549 -46.21 -10.71 -8.07
C ALA A 549 -46.12 -12.24 -8.15
N ALA A 550 -46.92 -12.87 -9.00
CA ALA A 550 -46.88 -14.31 -9.23
C ALA A 550 -45.52 -14.77 -9.77
N ARG A 551 -44.93 -14.03 -10.72
CA ARG A 551 -43.59 -14.32 -11.24
C ARG A 551 -42.50 -14.17 -10.18
N VAL A 552 -42.53 -13.09 -9.40
CA VAL A 552 -41.54 -12.85 -8.33
C VAL A 552 -41.68 -13.91 -7.24
N GLN A 553 -42.91 -14.33 -6.89
CA GLN A 553 -43.16 -15.44 -5.97
C GLN A 553 -42.54 -16.76 -6.47
N ALA A 554 -42.68 -17.07 -7.76
CA ALA A 554 -42.09 -18.27 -8.36
C ALA A 554 -40.55 -18.22 -8.37
N ASP A 555 -39.97 -17.07 -8.75
CA ASP A 555 -38.51 -16.89 -8.80
C ASP A 555 -37.89 -16.96 -7.38
N ARG A 556 -38.59 -16.43 -6.36
CA ARG A 556 -38.20 -16.55 -4.94
C ARG A 556 -38.28 -17.99 -4.43
N ALA A 557 -39.35 -18.71 -4.78
CA ALA A 557 -39.47 -20.12 -4.45
C ALA A 557 -38.35 -20.96 -5.09
N ALA A 558 -37.98 -20.67 -6.35
CA ALA A 558 -36.85 -21.31 -7.02
C ALA A 558 -35.50 -20.98 -6.36
N ALA A 559 -35.34 -19.76 -5.83
CA ALA A 559 -34.18 -19.37 -5.03
C ALA A 559 -34.20 -19.90 -3.58
N GLY A 560 -35.30 -20.51 -3.13
CA GLY A 560 -35.49 -21.00 -1.76
C GLY A 560 -35.59 -19.89 -0.72
N VAL A 561 -36.22 -18.77 -1.09
CA VAL A 561 -36.33 -17.56 -0.26
C VAL A 561 -37.80 -17.22 0.01
N THR A 562 -38.11 -16.97 1.27
CA THR A 562 -39.45 -16.58 1.74
C THR A 562 -39.49 -15.15 2.27
N LEU A 563 -38.33 -14.53 2.48
CA LEU A 563 -38.17 -13.15 2.96
C LEU A 563 -37.00 -12.50 2.24
N SER A 564 -37.17 -11.30 1.64
CA SER A 564 -36.08 -10.47 1.15
C SER A 564 -36.09 -9.10 1.78
N VAL A 565 -34.90 -8.55 1.99
CA VAL A 565 -34.67 -7.19 2.47
C VAL A 565 -33.73 -6.51 1.48
N ALA A 566 -34.17 -5.40 0.90
CA ALA A 566 -33.40 -4.56 0.00
C ALA A 566 -33.11 -3.21 0.67
N THR A 567 -31.84 -2.92 0.92
CA THR A 567 -31.38 -1.72 1.63
C THR A 567 -30.61 -0.81 0.66
N PRO A 568 -30.90 0.51 0.61
CA PRO A 568 -30.19 1.42 -0.27
C PRO A 568 -28.72 1.59 0.15
N LEU A 569 -27.84 1.69 -0.84
CA LEU A 569 -26.44 2.09 -0.67
C LEU A 569 -26.36 3.60 -0.88
N LEU A 570 -26.09 4.34 0.19
CA LEU A 570 -26.09 5.80 0.22
C LEU A 570 -24.68 6.36 0.05
N ASP A 571 -24.54 7.43 -0.73
CA ASP A 571 -23.31 8.22 -0.82
C ASP A 571 -23.15 9.13 0.42
N ALA A 572 -22.01 9.81 0.55
CA ALA A 572 -21.79 10.78 1.65
C ALA A 572 -22.81 11.93 1.70
N ALA A 573 -23.55 12.19 0.61
CA ALA A 573 -24.63 13.17 0.55
C ALA A 573 -26.02 12.58 0.88
N GLY A 574 -26.08 11.30 1.25
CA GLY A 574 -27.31 10.59 1.59
C GLY A 574 -28.14 10.15 0.38
N ARG A 575 -27.58 10.14 -0.83
CA ARG A 575 -28.29 9.74 -2.05
C ARG A 575 -27.99 8.29 -2.40
N ALA A 576 -29.04 7.53 -2.71
CA ALA A 576 -28.88 6.14 -3.13
C ALA A 576 -28.22 6.04 -4.52
N PHE A 577 -27.07 5.35 -4.61
CA PHE A 577 -26.41 5.02 -5.88
C PHE A 577 -26.51 3.53 -6.24
N GLY A 578 -27.12 2.74 -5.36
CA GLY A 578 -27.31 1.30 -5.49
C GLY A 578 -28.15 0.74 -4.36
N ALA A 579 -28.34 -0.57 -4.33
CA ALA A 579 -29.03 -1.27 -3.25
C ALA A 579 -28.45 -2.67 -3.04
N LEU A 580 -28.39 -3.11 -1.78
CA LEU A 580 -28.02 -4.46 -1.37
C LEU A 580 -29.30 -5.24 -1.04
N THR A 581 -29.50 -6.39 -1.69
CA THR A 581 -30.64 -7.28 -1.47
C THR A 581 -30.20 -8.59 -0.87
N MET A 582 -30.79 -8.99 0.26
CA MET A 582 -30.50 -10.24 0.96
C MET A 582 -31.79 -11.03 1.18
N GLY A 583 -31.71 -12.37 1.12
CA GLY A 583 -32.88 -13.25 1.20
C GLY A 583 -32.74 -14.41 2.21
N TRP A 584 -33.79 -14.74 2.96
CA TRP A 584 -33.86 -15.80 3.98
C TRP A 584 -34.94 -16.85 3.66
N ALA A 585 -34.78 -18.04 4.22
CA ALA A 585 -35.68 -19.19 4.01
C ALA A 585 -36.86 -19.27 5.01
N SER A 586 -36.91 -18.39 6.02
CA SER A 586 -38.02 -18.27 6.97
C SER A 586 -38.40 -16.81 7.16
N THR A 587 -39.67 -16.55 7.46
CA THR A 587 -40.19 -15.21 7.82
C THR A 587 -40.05 -14.90 9.31
N ASP A 588 -39.79 -15.90 10.16
CA ASP A 588 -39.65 -15.74 11.62
C ASP A 588 -38.32 -15.06 12.03
N SER A 589 -37.45 -14.78 11.06
CA SER A 589 -36.10 -14.27 11.30
C SER A 589 -36.00 -12.74 11.37
N LEU A 590 -37.08 -11.99 11.12
CA LEU A 590 -37.01 -10.52 11.05
C LEU A 590 -37.23 -9.89 12.43
N ASP A 591 -36.14 -9.68 13.15
CA ASP A 591 -36.07 -8.93 14.40
C ASP A 591 -35.30 -7.61 14.22
N ASP A 592 -35.34 -6.75 15.24
CA ASP A 592 -34.63 -5.46 15.24
C ASP A 592 -33.10 -5.67 15.11
N GLU A 593 -32.59 -6.77 15.68
CA GLU A 593 -31.18 -7.13 15.63
C GLU A 593 -30.73 -7.51 14.20
N LEU A 594 -31.53 -8.28 13.45
CA LEU A 594 -31.27 -8.61 12.05
C LEU A 594 -31.32 -7.36 11.18
N THR A 595 -32.29 -6.49 11.41
CA THR A 595 -32.43 -5.23 10.65
C THR A 595 -31.19 -4.37 10.81
N ALA A 596 -30.73 -4.16 12.06
CA ALA A 596 -29.50 -3.41 12.33
C ALA A 596 -28.25 -4.05 11.71
N ARG A 597 -28.14 -5.39 11.72
CA ARG A 597 -27.04 -6.10 11.05
C ARG A 597 -27.06 -5.92 9.52
N VAL A 598 -28.24 -5.99 8.90
CA VAL A 598 -28.42 -5.78 7.46
C VAL A 598 -28.03 -4.36 7.06
N GLU A 599 -28.43 -3.37 7.85
CA GLU A 599 -28.04 -1.97 7.65
C GLU A 599 -26.53 -1.77 7.79
N THR A 600 -25.91 -2.36 8.82
CA THR A 600 -24.45 -2.33 8.99
C THR A 600 -23.71 -2.92 7.78
N VAL A 601 -24.19 -4.05 7.25
CA VAL A 601 -23.60 -4.65 6.04
C VAL A 601 -23.80 -3.73 4.83
N ALA A 602 -24.97 -3.12 4.66
CA ALA A 602 -25.23 -2.17 3.58
C ALA A 602 -24.31 -0.94 3.65
N GLU A 603 -24.09 -0.39 4.86
CA GLU A 603 -23.16 0.72 5.08
C GLU A 603 -21.71 0.36 4.71
N LEU A 604 -21.23 -0.81 5.14
CA LEU A 604 -19.90 -1.31 4.76
C LEU A 604 -19.77 -1.49 3.24
N CYS A 605 -20.81 -2.00 2.58
CA CYS A 605 -20.83 -2.12 1.12
C CYS A 605 -20.78 -0.75 0.44
N ALA A 606 -21.58 0.22 0.93
CA ALA A 606 -21.65 1.56 0.37
C ALA A 606 -20.27 2.25 0.41
N GLN A 607 -19.62 2.23 1.59
CA GLN A 607 -18.28 2.80 1.78
C GLN A 607 -17.24 2.13 0.88
N ALA A 608 -17.32 0.80 0.71
CA ALA A 608 -16.39 0.06 -0.14
C ALA A 608 -16.54 0.43 -1.62
N PHE A 609 -17.78 0.55 -2.12
CA PHE A 609 -18.02 0.97 -3.50
C PHE A 609 -17.60 2.42 -3.77
N GLU A 610 -17.83 3.32 -2.82
CA GLU A 610 -17.41 4.72 -2.94
C GLU A 610 -15.88 4.82 -3.01
N ARG A 611 -15.16 4.10 -2.12
CA ARG A 611 -13.69 4.02 -2.16
C ARG A 611 -13.17 3.39 -3.46
N ALA A 612 -13.76 2.29 -3.90
CA ALA A 612 -13.35 1.63 -5.15
C ALA A 612 -13.53 2.55 -6.36
N ARG A 613 -14.68 3.25 -6.45
CA ARG A 613 -14.94 4.26 -7.50
C ARG A 613 -13.93 5.42 -7.47
N LEU A 614 -13.58 5.91 -6.30
CA LEU A 614 -12.58 6.99 -6.14
C LEU A 614 -11.17 6.52 -6.52
N THR A 615 -10.82 5.28 -6.19
CA THR A 615 -9.52 4.69 -6.51
C THR A 615 -9.37 4.52 -8.02
N ASP A 616 -10.37 3.96 -8.69
CA ASP A 616 -10.39 3.85 -10.16
C ASP A 616 -10.27 5.24 -10.82
N ALA A 617 -10.99 6.24 -10.31
CA ALA A 617 -10.89 7.61 -10.81
C ALA A 617 -9.50 8.24 -10.60
N HIS A 618 -8.87 8.02 -9.44
CA HIS A 618 -7.52 8.50 -9.15
C HIS A 618 -6.45 7.81 -10.01
N VAL A 619 -6.56 6.51 -10.24
CA VAL A 619 -5.63 5.77 -11.10
C VAL A 619 -5.73 6.27 -12.54
N VAL A 620 -6.94 6.44 -13.07
CA VAL A 620 -7.15 7.00 -14.41
C VAL A 620 -6.63 8.44 -14.49
N ALA A 621 -6.87 9.28 -13.48
CA ALA A 621 -6.35 10.64 -13.43
C ALA A 621 -4.82 10.68 -13.41
N ALA A 622 -4.18 9.86 -12.57
CA ALA A 622 -2.72 9.77 -12.48
C ALA A 622 -2.09 9.27 -13.80
N GLN A 623 -2.70 8.28 -14.45
CA GLN A 623 -2.28 7.81 -15.77
C GLN A 623 -2.38 8.92 -16.83
N ARG A 624 -3.49 9.68 -16.86
CA ARG A 624 -3.66 10.82 -17.76
C ARG A 624 -2.62 11.91 -17.51
N THR A 625 -2.34 12.25 -16.25
CA THR A 625 -1.32 13.23 -15.89
C THR A 625 0.09 12.76 -16.30
N GLY A 626 0.42 11.49 -16.08
CA GLY A 626 1.69 10.91 -16.53
C GLY A 626 1.85 10.95 -18.05
N ALA A 627 0.81 10.52 -18.78
CA ALA A 627 0.81 10.55 -20.25
C ALA A 627 0.93 11.98 -20.80
N LEU A 628 0.27 12.97 -20.15
CA LEU A 628 0.37 14.37 -20.57
C LEU A 628 1.78 14.93 -20.36
N ALA A 629 2.43 14.57 -19.25
CA ALA A 629 3.81 14.96 -18.98
C ALA A 629 4.78 14.35 -20.00
N GLU A 630 4.60 13.07 -20.35
CA GLU A 630 5.41 12.41 -21.39
C GLU A 630 5.21 13.06 -22.77
N LEU A 631 3.95 13.35 -23.14
CA LEU A 631 3.64 14.06 -24.38
C LEU A 631 4.30 15.43 -24.40
N ALA A 632 4.23 16.21 -23.32
CA ALA A 632 4.86 17.52 -23.23
C ALA A 632 6.38 17.45 -23.34
N GLN A 633 7.01 16.43 -22.76
CA GLN A 633 8.45 16.22 -22.86
C GLN A 633 8.89 15.89 -24.30
N GLU A 634 8.20 14.97 -24.97
CA GLU A 634 8.49 14.60 -26.36
C GLU A 634 8.27 15.77 -27.32
N LEU A 635 7.20 16.53 -27.12
CA LEU A 635 6.93 17.75 -27.89
C LEU A 635 7.99 18.83 -27.63
N ALA A 636 8.48 18.97 -26.40
CA ALA A 636 9.55 19.92 -26.10
C ALA A 636 10.83 19.60 -26.89
N SER A 637 11.16 18.33 -27.13
CA SER A 637 12.30 17.89 -27.93
C SER A 637 12.05 17.82 -29.45
N ALA A 638 10.79 17.93 -29.90
CA ALA A 638 10.46 17.84 -31.31
C ALA A 638 10.99 19.05 -32.09
N VAL A 639 11.76 18.79 -33.16
CA VAL A 639 12.35 19.83 -34.03
C VAL A 639 11.56 19.99 -35.31
N THR A 640 11.01 18.89 -35.84
CA THR A 640 10.26 18.89 -37.11
C THR A 640 8.77 18.66 -36.91
N ALA A 641 7.98 19.08 -37.89
CA ALA A 641 6.54 18.79 -37.96
C ALA A 641 6.23 17.28 -37.92
N ALA A 642 7.12 16.44 -38.45
CA ALA A 642 6.99 14.98 -38.44
C ALA A 642 7.18 14.40 -37.03
N ASP A 643 8.16 14.93 -36.26
CA ASP A 643 8.40 14.52 -34.88
C ASP A 643 7.17 14.81 -34.01
N VAL A 644 6.57 15.99 -34.20
CA VAL A 644 5.33 16.38 -33.51
C VAL A 644 4.18 15.42 -33.85
N ALA A 645 3.98 15.11 -35.14
CA ALA A 645 2.93 14.18 -35.56
C ALA A 645 3.13 12.76 -34.99
N CYS A 646 4.39 12.30 -34.92
CA CYS A 646 4.74 11.00 -34.36
C CYS A 646 4.45 10.93 -32.85
N ALA A 647 4.92 11.93 -32.09
CA ALA A 647 4.69 12.03 -30.65
C ALA A 647 3.20 12.08 -30.32
N VAL A 648 2.43 12.92 -31.03
CA VAL A 648 0.98 13.05 -30.85
C VAL A 648 0.26 11.75 -31.17
N GLY A 649 0.57 11.10 -32.29
CA GLY A 649 -0.06 9.84 -32.69
C GLY A 649 0.14 8.71 -31.67
N ARG A 650 1.30 8.69 -31.00
CA ARG A 650 1.65 7.68 -29.98
C ARG A 650 1.06 7.98 -28.61
N LEU A 651 1.14 9.22 -28.14
CA LEU A 651 0.93 9.56 -26.72
C LEU A 651 -0.40 10.25 -26.43
N ALA A 652 -0.92 11.07 -27.36
CA ALA A 652 -2.21 11.75 -27.14
C ALA A 652 -3.39 10.79 -26.88
N PRO A 653 -3.48 9.57 -27.47
CA PRO A 653 -4.55 8.62 -27.16
C PRO A 653 -4.64 8.29 -25.65
N ALA A 654 -3.50 8.08 -24.98
CA ALA A 654 -3.45 7.76 -23.56
C ALA A 654 -3.89 8.93 -22.66
N VAL A 655 -3.64 10.18 -23.08
CA VAL A 655 -4.00 11.39 -22.34
C VAL A 655 -5.51 11.59 -22.26
N VAL A 656 -6.22 11.33 -23.35
CA VAL A 656 -7.67 11.61 -23.48
C VAL A 656 -8.53 10.34 -23.50
N GLY A 657 -7.90 9.18 -23.34
CA GLY A 657 -8.56 7.87 -23.45
C GLY A 657 -9.09 7.57 -24.85
N ALA A 658 -8.54 8.21 -25.89
CA ALA A 658 -8.89 7.93 -27.27
C ALA A 658 -8.19 6.65 -27.74
N SER A 659 -8.74 6.05 -28.78
CA SER A 659 -8.16 4.88 -29.45
C SER A 659 -7.29 5.27 -30.65
N LEU A 660 -7.37 6.53 -31.09
CA LEU A 660 -6.61 7.07 -32.22
C LEU A 660 -6.39 8.57 -32.02
N ALA A 661 -5.20 9.04 -32.39
CA ALA A 661 -4.88 10.44 -32.58
C ALA A 661 -4.20 10.64 -33.94
N ARG A 662 -4.58 11.68 -34.69
CA ARG A 662 -3.96 12.05 -35.97
C ARG A 662 -3.75 13.55 -36.06
N LEU A 663 -2.55 13.94 -36.43
CA LEU A 663 -2.18 15.34 -36.67
C LEU A 663 -2.09 15.60 -38.17
N ARG A 664 -2.71 16.67 -38.65
CA ARG A 664 -2.57 17.17 -40.02
C ARG A 664 -2.09 18.61 -39.98
N ILE A 665 -1.02 18.91 -40.70
CA ILE A 665 -0.36 20.22 -40.71
C ILE A 665 -0.61 20.87 -42.09
N LEU A 666 -0.95 22.16 -42.13
CA LEU A 666 -1.29 22.91 -43.35
C LEU A 666 -0.05 23.46 -44.09
N GLU A 667 0.39 22.88 -45.20
CA GLU A 667 1.47 23.49 -46.00
C GLU A 667 0.94 24.63 -46.90
N GLY A 668 1.24 25.89 -46.56
CA GLY A 668 0.91 27.09 -47.36
C GLY A 668 -0.37 27.85 -46.97
N GLU A 669 -0.68 28.93 -47.71
CA GLU A 669 -1.78 29.89 -47.43
C GLU A 669 -3.19 29.41 -47.80
N GLN A 670 -3.41 28.14 -48.14
CA GLN A 670 -4.78 27.66 -48.37
C GLN A 670 -5.39 27.06 -47.09
N PRO A 671 -6.34 27.76 -46.43
CA PRO A 671 -7.12 27.16 -45.37
C PRO A 671 -7.99 26.06 -46.00
N VAL A 672 -7.82 24.82 -45.54
CA VAL A 672 -8.77 23.75 -45.84
C VAL A 672 -10.08 24.13 -45.14
N ARG A 673 -11.04 24.65 -45.92
CA ARG A 673 -12.41 24.89 -45.42
C ARG A 673 -13.01 23.56 -44.96
N PRO A 674 -13.58 23.48 -43.74
CA PRO A 674 -14.18 22.26 -43.25
C PRO A 674 -15.60 22.15 -43.80
N GLU A 675 -15.76 21.79 -45.07
CA GLU A 675 -17.04 21.31 -45.61
C GLU A 675 -16.78 20.55 -46.91
N SER A 676 -16.82 19.22 -46.82
CA SER A 676 -16.64 18.24 -47.90
C SER A 676 -15.25 18.19 -48.55
N ALA A 677 -14.34 17.41 -47.98
CA ALA A 677 -13.21 16.85 -48.74
C ALA A 677 -13.25 15.33 -48.62
N ALA A 678 -13.67 14.70 -49.70
CA ALA A 678 -13.52 13.27 -49.93
C ALA A 678 -12.05 12.82 -49.74
N PRO A 679 -11.83 11.56 -49.37
CA PRO A 679 -10.53 11.07 -48.92
C PRO A 679 -9.53 10.95 -50.07
N SER A 680 -8.36 11.56 -49.93
CA SER A 680 -7.13 11.17 -50.62
C SER A 680 -5.96 11.43 -49.65
N ALA A 681 -5.01 10.53 -49.39
CA ALA A 681 -4.68 9.24 -49.98
C ALA A 681 -4.31 8.23 -48.88
N LEU A 682 -5.27 7.40 -48.52
CA LEU A 682 -5.19 6.01 -48.07
C LEU A 682 -6.52 5.42 -48.54
N GLY A 683 -6.52 4.22 -49.11
CA GLY A 683 -7.67 3.65 -49.82
C GLY A 683 -8.99 3.86 -49.06
N ALA A 684 -10.02 4.30 -49.78
CA ALA A 684 -11.38 4.50 -49.27
C ALA A 684 -12.00 3.24 -48.62
N THR A 685 -11.29 2.11 -48.65
CA THR A 685 -11.63 0.84 -48.02
C THR A 685 -11.51 0.83 -46.49
N ASP A 686 -10.68 1.68 -45.86
CA ASP A 686 -10.51 1.65 -44.39
C ASP A 686 -11.40 2.66 -43.62
N LEU A 687 -11.78 3.79 -44.23
CA LEU A 687 -12.66 4.78 -43.57
C LEU A 687 -14.13 4.34 -43.54
N ALA A 688 -14.56 3.49 -44.46
CA ALA A 688 -15.91 2.96 -44.49
C ALA A 688 -16.10 1.72 -43.56
N ALA A 689 -15.00 1.09 -43.12
CA ALA A 689 -15.03 -0.15 -42.34
C ALA A 689 -15.09 0.08 -40.82
N ALA A 690 -14.71 1.26 -40.31
CA ALA A 690 -14.72 1.56 -38.88
C ALA A 690 -15.51 2.85 -38.58
N ARG A 691 -16.85 2.76 -38.58
CA ARG A 691 -17.68 3.77 -37.89
C ARG A 691 -17.37 3.68 -36.39
N ARG A 692 -16.35 4.41 -35.94
CA ARG A 692 -16.10 4.61 -34.51
C ARG A 692 -17.19 5.53 -33.95
N PRO A 693 -17.80 5.19 -32.80
CA PRO A 693 -19.00 5.86 -32.30
C PRO A 693 -18.81 7.30 -31.81
N ALA A 694 -17.58 7.76 -31.56
CA ALA A 694 -17.29 9.16 -31.20
C ALA A 694 -15.95 9.65 -31.75
N SER A 695 -15.92 10.86 -32.33
CA SER A 695 -14.72 11.52 -32.83
C SER A 695 -14.78 13.04 -32.63
N VAL A 696 -13.64 13.67 -32.34
CA VAL A 696 -13.48 15.12 -32.18
C VAL A 696 -12.34 15.60 -33.07
N VAL A 697 -12.54 16.73 -33.74
CA VAL A 697 -11.52 17.41 -34.54
C VAL A 697 -11.28 18.79 -33.95
N LEU A 698 -10.03 19.07 -33.58
CA LEU A 698 -9.58 20.31 -32.96
C LEU A 698 -8.68 21.05 -33.95
N VAL A 699 -8.83 22.37 -34.04
CA VAL A 699 -8.01 23.21 -34.93
C VAL A 699 -6.80 23.68 -34.14
N LEU A 700 -5.61 23.40 -34.66
CA LEU A 700 -4.37 23.95 -34.14
C LEU A 700 -4.23 25.38 -34.64
N ARG A 701 -3.85 26.29 -33.74
CA ARG A 701 -3.68 27.70 -34.07
C ARG A 701 -2.31 28.18 -33.62
N ASP A 702 -1.80 29.16 -34.33
CA ASP A 702 -0.59 29.88 -33.95
C ASP A 702 -0.91 30.98 -32.92
N SER A 703 0.15 31.66 -32.47
CA SER A 703 0.09 32.81 -31.56
C SER A 703 -0.75 33.99 -32.05
N MET A 704 -1.04 34.05 -33.36
CA MET A 704 -1.85 35.07 -34.04
C MET A 704 -3.27 34.58 -34.39
N ASP A 705 -3.70 33.44 -33.84
CA ASP A 705 -4.98 32.76 -34.08
C ASP A 705 -5.16 32.20 -35.52
N SER A 706 -4.09 32.12 -36.31
CA SER A 706 -4.13 31.54 -37.66
C SER A 706 -4.11 30.00 -37.62
N PRO A 707 -4.87 29.30 -38.49
CA PRO A 707 -4.91 27.85 -38.48
C PRO A 707 -3.58 27.25 -38.97
N LEU A 708 -2.96 26.42 -38.13
CA LEU A 708 -1.75 25.65 -38.46
C LEU A 708 -2.06 24.24 -38.96
N GLY A 709 -3.21 23.69 -38.56
CA GLY A 709 -3.53 22.28 -38.80
C GLY A 709 -4.74 21.81 -38.01
N THR A 710 -4.94 20.49 -38.01
CA THR A 710 -5.99 19.84 -37.23
C THR A 710 -5.47 18.64 -36.44
N LEU A 711 -6.02 18.43 -35.26
CA LEU A 711 -5.85 17.25 -34.43
C LEU A 711 -7.18 16.47 -34.39
N GLU A 712 -7.17 15.25 -34.91
CA GLU A 712 -8.31 14.34 -34.88
C GLU A 712 -8.11 13.28 -33.78
N LEU A 713 -9.13 13.08 -32.95
CA LEU A 713 -9.18 12.10 -31.87
C LEU A 713 -10.44 11.25 -32.01
N ALA A 714 -10.33 9.92 -31.84
CA ALA A 714 -11.47 9.00 -31.98
C ALA A 714 -11.50 7.90 -30.90
N TRP A 715 -12.71 7.51 -30.48
CA TRP A 715 -12.99 6.52 -29.43
C TRP A 715 -13.83 5.36 -29.96
N ASP A 716 -13.58 4.15 -29.44
CA ASP A 716 -14.33 2.93 -29.82
C ASP A 716 -15.72 2.80 -29.16
N ALA A 717 -16.03 3.67 -28.19
CA ALA A 717 -17.32 3.75 -27.51
C ALA A 717 -17.80 5.22 -27.46
N PRO A 718 -19.10 5.50 -27.29
CA PRO A 718 -19.60 6.84 -27.03
C PRO A 718 -18.87 7.46 -25.82
N VAL A 719 -18.37 8.69 -25.96
CA VAL A 719 -17.67 9.42 -24.91
C VAL A 719 -18.47 10.64 -24.44
N VAL A 720 -18.51 10.87 -23.12
CA VAL A 720 -19.10 12.07 -22.54
C VAL A 720 -18.00 13.11 -22.38
N LEU A 721 -18.16 14.28 -23.00
CA LEU A 721 -17.23 15.41 -22.87
C LEU A 721 -17.49 16.16 -21.56
N ASP A 722 -17.05 15.58 -20.45
CA ASP A 722 -17.05 16.25 -19.16
C ASP A 722 -16.07 17.45 -19.15
N PRO A 723 -16.16 18.36 -18.14
CA PRO A 723 -15.28 19.52 -18.05
C PRO A 723 -13.79 19.20 -17.99
N VAL A 724 -13.41 18.05 -17.42
CA VAL A 724 -12.01 17.62 -17.26
C VAL A 724 -11.44 17.18 -18.61
N LEU A 725 -12.19 16.36 -19.35
CA LEU A 725 -11.82 15.92 -20.69
C LEU A 725 -11.74 17.12 -21.64
N ARG A 726 -12.67 18.08 -21.54
CA ARG A 726 -12.62 19.32 -22.34
C ARG A 726 -11.34 20.13 -22.08
N ALA A 727 -11.03 20.40 -20.81
CA ALA A 727 -9.81 21.13 -20.46
C ALA A 727 -8.54 20.39 -20.90
N THR A 728 -8.55 19.05 -20.85
CA THR A 728 -7.44 18.21 -21.32
C THR A 728 -7.29 18.30 -22.84
N LEU A 729 -8.39 18.26 -23.60
CA LEU A 729 -8.38 18.43 -25.06
C LEU A 729 -7.84 19.80 -25.46
N ASP A 730 -8.25 20.86 -24.74
CA ASP A 730 -7.76 22.23 -24.96
C ASP A 730 -6.24 22.30 -24.73
N THR A 731 -5.77 21.73 -23.61
CA THR A 731 -4.33 21.70 -23.26
C THR A 731 -3.50 20.96 -24.31
N VAL A 732 -3.95 19.78 -24.76
CA VAL A 732 -3.25 19.01 -25.81
C VAL A 732 -3.24 19.78 -27.12
N THR A 733 -4.34 20.43 -27.49
CA THR A 733 -4.45 21.24 -28.71
C THR A 733 -3.49 22.42 -28.69
N GLU A 734 -3.43 23.14 -27.57
CA GLU A 734 -2.54 24.30 -27.40
C GLU A 734 -1.07 23.89 -27.47
N LEU A 735 -0.69 22.83 -26.74
CA LEU A 735 0.67 22.30 -26.74
C LEU A 735 1.12 21.83 -28.15
N CYS A 736 0.22 21.16 -28.88
CA CYS A 736 0.46 20.79 -30.27
C CYS A 736 0.62 22.02 -31.16
N GLY A 737 -0.27 23.01 -31.03
CA GLY A 737 -0.22 24.26 -31.81
C GLY A 737 1.10 25.00 -31.64
N GLN A 738 1.51 25.25 -30.40
CA GLN A 738 2.78 25.92 -30.07
C GLN A 738 4.00 25.17 -30.64
N THR A 739 3.99 23.84 -30.53
CA THR A 739 5.13 23.03 -31.00
C THR A 739 5.20 23.01 -32.53
N VAL A 740 4.06 22.91 -33.21
CA VAL A 740 3.99 23.02 -34.68
C VAL A 740 4.44 24.41 -35.15
N GLU A 741 4.02 25.49 -34.48
CA GLU A 741 4.46 26.86 -34.79
C GLU A 741 5.98 26.98 -34.70
N ARG A 742 6.57 26.52 -33.59
CA ARG A 742 8.02 26.52 -33.37
C ARG A 742 8.76 25.74 -34.47
N ALA A 743 8.30 24.53 -34.79
CA ALA A 743 8.92 23.70 -35.82
C ALA A 743 8.87 24.36 -37.21
N ARG A 744 7.78 25.07 -37.54
CA ARG A 744 7.66 25.84 -38.79
C ARG A 744 8.57 27.04 -38.85
N LEU A 745 8.63 27.83 -37.78
CA LEU A 745 9.52 28.99 -37.70
C LEU A 745 10.97 28.57 -37.91
N HIS A 746 11.37 27.47 -37.26
CA HIS A 746 12.72 26.92 -37.40
C HIS A 746 13.03 26.44 -38.82
N ALA A 747 12.07 25.79 -39.49
CA ALA A 747 12.22 25.36 -40.88
C ALA A 747 12.31 26.56 -41.85
N ALA A 748 11.47 27.59 -41.65
CA ALA A 748 11.47 28.79 -42.47
C ALA A 748 12.77 29.61 -42.30
N GLU A 749 13.30 29.69 -41.08
CA GLU A 749 14.59 30.32 -40.79
C GLU A 749 15.73 29.60 -41.52
N HIS A 750 15.79 28.26 -41.44
CA HIS A 750 16.78 27.46 -42.16
C HIS A 750 16.72 27.66 -43.68
N GLU A 751 15.51 27.65 -44.27
CA GLU A 751 15.34 27.85 -45.72
C GLU A 751 15.81 29.25 -46.16
N LEU A 752 15.55 30.28 -45.34
CA LEU A 752 16.00 31.65 -45.61
C LEU A 752 17.52 31.77 -45.57
N VAL A 753 18.17 31.17 -44.56
CA VAL A 753 19.64 31.15 -44.40
C VAL A 753 20.31 30.48 -45.59
N GLU A 754 19.88 29.27 -45.96
CA GLU A 754 20.43 28.58 -47.13
C GLU A 754 20.22 29.36 -48.44
N GLY A 755 19.05 30.00 -48.58
CA GLY A 755 18.73 30.82 -49.75
C GLY A 755 19.61 32.06 -49.86
N LEU A 756 19.95 32.70 -48.74
CA LEU A 756 20.86 33.84 -48.68
C LEU A 756 22.31 33.43 -48.97
N GLN A 757 22.81 32.35 -48.37
CA GLN A 757 24.15 31.81 -48.66
C GLN A 757 24.35 31.57 -50.16
N ARG A 758 23.39 30.88 -50.81
CA ARG A 758 23.44 30.60 -52.27
C ARG A 758 23.45 31.86 -53.13
N ARG A 759 22.90 32.97 -52.66
CA ARG A 759 22.91 34.26 -53.37
C ARG A 759 24.21 35.03 -53.17
N PHE A 760 24.85 34.87 -52.01
CA PHE A 760 26.12 35.55 -51.74
C PHE A 760 27.31 34.88 -52.41
N LEU A 761 27.30 33.58 -52.67
CA LEU A 761 28.40 32.90 -53.37
C LEU A 761 28.10 32.79 -54.88
N ARG A 762 29.03 33.22 -55.73
CA ARG A 762 28.90 33.05 -57.20
C ARG A 762 29.59 31.75 -57.64
N PRO A 763 29.05 31.04 -58.64
CA PRO A 763 29.80 29.97 -59.29
C PRO A 763 31.05 30.55 -60.00
N MET A 764 32.14 29.80 -60.01
CA MET A 764 33.35 30.18 -60.74
C MET A 764 33.08 30.23 -62.25
N PRO A 765 33.64 31.20 -63.00
CA PRO A 765 33.49 31.25 -64.45
C PRO A 765 34.20 30.08 -65.11
N GLU A 766 33.77 29.67 -66.29
CA GLU A 766 34.51 28.70 -67.12
C GLU A 766 35.60 29.43 -67.92
N VAL A 767 36.84 28.94 -67.85
CA VAL A 767 38.00 29.51 -68.57
C VAL A 767 38.78 28.39 -69.23
N ASP A 768 38.99 28.50 -70.54
CA ASP A 768 39.75 27.51 -71.30
C ASP A 768 41.16 27.32 -70.75
N GLY A 769 41.54 26.06 -70.52
CA GLY A 769 42.85 25.70 -69.98
C GLY A 769 42.96 25.74 -68.45
N LEU A 770 41.86 25.96 -67.72
CA LEU A 770 41.79 25.88 -66.26
C LEU A 770 40.65 24.95 -65.80
N GLU A 771 40.92 24.10 -64.81
CA GLU A 771 39.90 23.41 -64.02
C GLU A 771 39.81 24.07 -62.65
N MET A 772 38.60 24.34 -62.16
CA MET A 772 38.37 25.11 -60.92
C MET A 772 37.42 24.40 -59.99
N HIS A 773 37.68 24.49 -58.69
CA HIS A 773 36.80 24.03 -57.63
C HIS A 773 36.70 25.13 -56.57
N ALA A 774 35.48 25.44 -56.12
CA ALA A 774 35.25 26.34 -55.02
C ALA A 774 34.29 25.71 -54.02
N THR A 775 34.64 25.75 -52.74
CA THR A 775 33.82 25.26 -51.63
C THR A 775 33.75 26.33 -50.56
N TYR A 776 32.56 26.52 -50.01
CA TYR A 776 32.33 27.32 -48.81
C TYR A 776 31.67 26.44 -47.74
N ARG A 777 32.13 26.54 -46.50
CA ARG A 777 31.50 25.91 -45.34
C ARG A 777 31.38 26.93 -44.23
N ALA A 778 30.15 27.22 -43.82
CA ALA A 778 29.91 28.13 -42.70
C ALA A 778 30.24 27.44 -41.36
N ALA A 779 30.73 28.20 -40.39
CA ALA A 779 30.77 27.79 -39.00
C ALA A 779 29.35 27.51 -38.48
N GLN A 780 29.22 26.57 -37.53
CA GLN A 780 27.93 26.28 -36.87
C GLN A 780 27.50 27.45 -35.96
N THR A 781 27.03 28.54 -36.54
CA THR A 781 26.42 29.68 -35.84
C THR A 781 24.92 29.69 -36.11
N SER A 782 24.15 30.33 -35.21
CA SER A 782 22.68 30.37 -35.27
C SER A 782 22.09 30.95 -36.56
N VAL A 783 22.87 31.67 -37.35
CA VAL A 783 22.44 32.31 -38.61
C VAL A 783 23.06 31.63 -39.83
N GLY A 784 24.07 30.77 -39.68
CA GLY A 784 24.70 30.05 -40.78
C GLY A 784 25.24 30.93 -41.92
N ILE A 785 25.60 32.19 -41.70
CA ILE A 785 26.22 33.03 -42.73
C ILE A 785 27.45 33.73 -42.14
N GLY A 786 28.56 33.64 -42.86
CA GLY A 786 29.88 34.06 -42.46
C GLY A 786 30.47 35.29 -43.14
N GLY A 787 31.66 35.69 -42.67
CA GLY A 787 32.46 36.79 -43.24
C GLY A 787 33.32 36.39 -44.44
N ASP A 788 33.60 35.09 -44.59
CA ASP A 788 34.42 34.51 -45.64
C ASP A 788 33.80 34.57 -47.03
N PHE A 789 34.63 34.84 -48.04
CA PHE A 789 34.18 34.83 -49.44
C PHE A 789 35.27 34.49 -50.45
N TYR A 790 34.79 34.08 -51.62
CA TYR A 790 35.58 34.01 -52.85
C TYR A 790 34.79 34.64 -54.01
N ASP A 791 35.51 35.06 -55.05
CA ASP A 791 34.95 35.45 -56.34
C ASP A 791 35.90 35.13 -57.49
N GLY A 792 35.35 34.92 -58.68
CA GLY A 792 36.10 34.66 -59.90
C GLY A 792 35.50 35.43 -61.05
N LEU A 793 36.32 36.20 -61.76
CA LEU A 793 35.87 36.98 -62.91
C LEU A 793 36.89 36.98 -64.04
N VAL A 794 36.39 36.82 -65.27
CA VAL A 794 37.19 36.99 -66.48
C VAL A 794 37.29 38.48 -66.78
N LEU A 795 38.52 38.99 -66.81
CA LEU A 795 38.82 40.38 -67.10
C LEU A 795 38.59 40.71 -68.59
N PRO A 796 38.43 41.98 -68.98
CA PRO A 796 38.20 42.37 -70.37
C PRO A 796 39.29 41.91 -71.36
N ASP A 797 40.49 41.60 -70.88
CA ASP A 797 41.62 41.11 -71.65
C ASP A 797 41.75 39.57 -71.68
N GLY A 798 40.76 38.86 -71.10
CA GLY A 798 40.69 37.39 -71.09
C GLY A 798 41.44 36.71 -69.95
N ARG A 799 42.12 37.47 -69.08
CA ARG A 799 42.78 36.92 -67.88
C ARG A 799 41.74 36.60 -66.79
N LEU A 800 42.01 35.61 -65.95
CA LEU A 800 41.14 35.28 -64.82
C LEU A 800 41.63 36.01 -63.56
N ALA A 801 40.78 36.84 -62.96
CA ALA A 801 41.01 37.35 -61.62
C ALA A 801 40.25 36.50 -60.60
N VAL A 802 40.92 36.15 -59.51
CA VAL A 802 40.32 35.48 -58.36
C VAL A 802 40.54 36.32 -57.11
N VAL A 803 39.51 36.39 -56.29
CA VAL A 803 39.48 37.14 -55.04
C VAL A 803 39.13 36.17 -53.94
N LEU A 804 39.86 36.20 -52.84
CA LEU A 804 39.45 35.59 -51.58
C LEU A 804 39.59 36.61 -50.47
N GLY A 805 38.77 36.51 -49.44
CA GLY A 805 38.87 37.37 -48.29
C GLY A 805 38.00 36.90 -47.14
N ASP A 806 38.24 37.54 -46.01
CA ASP A 806 37.53 37.34 -44.76
C ASP A 806 37.22 38.71 -44.16
N VAL A 807 36.02 38.87 -43.62
CA VAL A 807 35.56 40.07 -42.92
C VAL A 807 35.40 39.73 -41.45
N ALA A 808 36.06 40.49 -40.58
CA ALA A 808 36.04 40.26 -39.15
C ALA A 808 34.61 40.33 -38.58
N GLY A 809 34.21 39.29 -37.85
CA GLY A 809 32.89 39.16 -37.23
C GLY A 809 32.08 38.00 -37.81
N HIS A 810 30.86 37.80 -37.31
CA HIS A 810 29.98 36.73 -37.77
C HIS A 810 28.51 37.20 -37.86
N GLY A 811 27.70 36.53 -38.66
CA GLY A 811 26.27 36.84 -38.82
C GLY A 811 25.97 37.87 -39.90
N MET A 812 24.76 38.44 -39.88
CA MET A 812 24.24 39.23 -41.00
C MET A 812 25.04 40.51 -41.33
N GLU A 813 25.64 41.16 -40.33
CA GLU A 813 26.47 42.36 -40.55
C GLU A 813 27.77 42.03 -41.30
N ALA A 814 28.48 40.98 -40.85
CA ALA A 814 29.69 40.48 -41.53
C ALA A 814 29.38 40.00 -42.96
N ALA A 815 28.25 39.32 -43.15
CA ALA A 815 27.79 38.89 -44.47
C ALA A 815 27.49 40.05 -45.43
N ALA A 816 26.93 41.15 -44.91
CA ALA A 816 26.66 42.35 -45.67
C ALA A 816 27.96 43.06 -46.08
N ASP A 817 28.89 43.23 -45.14
CA ASP A 817 30.21 43.81 -45.38
C ASP A 817 31.02 42.97 -46.38
N MET A 818 30.96 41.64 -46.26
CA MET A 818 31.53 40.68 -47.20
C MET A 818 30.97 40.88 -48.61
N ALA A 819 29.64 40.90 -48.75
CA ALA A 819 28.99 41.04 -50.04
C ALA A 819 29.37 42.37 -50.72
N GLN A 820 29.50 43.44 -49.94
CA GLN A 820 29.91 44.76 -50.42
C GLN A 820 31.38 44.78 -50.82
N LEU A 821 32.30 44.33 -49.96
CA LEU A 821 33.74 44.32 -50.23
C LEU A 821 34.05 43.49 -51.48
N ARG A 822 33.47 42.29 -51.58
CA ARG A 822 33.57 41.46 -52.78
C ARG A 822 33.09 42.19 -54.03
N THR A 823 31.91 42.82 -53.96
CA THR A 823 31.35 43.57 -55.10
C THR A 823 32.26 44.72 -55.52
N VAL A 824 32.83 45.46 -54.56
CA VAL A 824 33.77 46.55 -54.84
C VAL A 824 35.03 46.02 -55.51
N LEU A 825 35.68 44.99 -54.94
CA LEU A 825 36.90 44.40 -55.49
C LEU A 825 36.68 43.87 -56.92
N SER A 826 35.62 43.08 -57.13
CA SER A 826 35.28 42.55 -58.46
C SER A 826 34.96 43.67 -59.46
N THR A 827 34.30 44.74 -59.04
CA THR A 827 34.03 45.91 -59.91
C THR A 827 35.32 46.64 -60.29
N LEU A 828 36.23 46.85 -59.34
CA LEU A 828 37.51 47.51 -59.60
C LEU A 828 38.39 46.69 -60.55
N LEU A 829 38.42 45.36 -60.36
CA LEU A 829 39.15 44.45 -61.23
C LEU A 829 38.57 44.44 -62.64
N ALA A 830 37.24 44.33 -62.78
CA ALA A 830 36.56 44.41 -64.08
C ALA A 830 36.80 45.74 -64.79
N ALA A 831 36.94 46.85 -64.04
CA ALA A 831 37.28 48.17 -64.57
C ALA A 831 38.76 48.32 -64.97
N GLY A 832 39.59 47.28 -64.78
CA GLY A 832 41.01 47.29 -65.14
C GLY A 832 41.89 48.08 -64.18
N VAL A 833 41.47 48.26 -62.92
CA VAL A 833 42.31 48.89 -61.90
C VAL A 833 43.55 48.02 -61.65
N PRO A 834 44.78 48.57 -61.73
CA PRO A 834 45.99 47.80 -61.51
C PRO A 834 46.07 47.22 -60.08
N LEU A 835 46.66 46.03 -59.93
CA LEU A 835 46.77 45.33 -58.64
C LEU A 835 47.54 46.13 -57.59
N GLU A 836 48.44 47.03 -58.02
CA GLU A 836 49.20 47.93 -57.15
C GLU A 836 48.28 48.88 -56.35
N ARG A 837 47.07 49.16 -56.86
CA ARG A 837 46.14 50.15 -56.30
C ARG A 837 44.77 49.57 -55.95
N VAL A 838 44.52 48.30 -56.23
CA VAL A 838 43.18 47.70 -56.11
C VAL A 838 42.66 47.79 -54.67
N PHE A 839 43.50 47.51 -53.67
CA PHE A 839 43.11 47.57 -52.26
C PHE A 839 42.98 48.99 -51.74
N ASP A 840 43.86 49.92 -52.14
CA ASP A 840 43.74 51.34 -51.77
C ASP A 840 42.44 51.93 -52.30
N ARG A 841 42.08 51.58 -53.54
CA ARG A 841 40.84 52.03 -54.16
C ARG A 841 39.62 51.34 -53.54
N ALA A 842 39.74 50.07 -53.15
CA ALA A 842 38.70 49.36 -52.43
C ALA A 842 38.41 50.03 -51.08
N GLU A 843 39.42 50.32 -50.26
CA GLU A 843 39.26 51.04 -48.99
C GLU A 843 38.63 52.42 -49.16
N GLN A 844 39.04 53.15 -50.20
CA GLN A 844 38.46 54.46 -50.47
C GLN A 844 36.96 54.38 -50.81
N VAL A 845 36.56 53.36 -51.57
CA VAL A 845 35.15 53.17 -51.97
C VAL A 845 34.34 52.62 -50.81
N THR A 846 34.84 51.60 -50.10
CA THR A 846 34.15 51.03 -48.94
C THR A 846 33.97 52.07 -47.86
N GLY A 847 34.99 52.87 -47.52
CA GLY A 847 34.86 53.95 -46.53
C GLY A 847 33.91 55.10 -46.89
N GLN A 848 33.43 55.17 -48.14
CA GLN A 848 32.40 56.14 -48.57
C GLN A 848 30.99 55.56 -48.61
N VAL A 849 30.86 54.23 -48.78
CA VAL A 849 29.58 53.54 -49.04
C VAL A 849 29.16 52.68 -47.84
N ALA A 850 30.09 52.32 -46.97
CA ALA A 850 29.94 51.34 -45.92
C ALA A 850 30.91 51.56 -44.75
N THR A 851 30.65 50.93 -43.61
CA THR A 851 31.61 50.81 -42.50
C THR A 851 32.15 49.39 -42.45
N VAL A 852 32.85 48.95 -43.50
CA VAL A 852 33.62 47.69 -43.41
C VAL A 852 34.66 47.87 -42.32
N SER A 853 34.52 47.12 -41.24
CA SER A 853 35.24 47.34 -39.98
C SER A 853 36.71 46.93 -40.07
N LEU A 854 36.99 45.65 -40.36
CA LEU A 854 38.33 45.10 -40.64
C LEU A 854 38.18 43.89 -41.56
N ALA A 855 39.02 43.77 -42.59
CA ALA A 855 38.94 42.64 -43.53
C ALA A 855 40.32 42.21 -44.04
N THR A 856 40.49 40.91 -44.30
CA THR A 856 41.62 40.39 -45.07
C THR A 856 41.18 40.10 -46.50
N ALA A 857 42.08 40.29 -47.47
CA ALA A 857 41.81 39.90 -48.85
C ALA A 857 43.08 39.57 -49.62
N VAL A 858 42.96 38.70 -50.62
CA VAL A 858 43.98 38.41 -51.62
C VAL A 858 43.36 38.51 -53.00
N VAL A 859 44.10 39.09 -53.93
CA VAL A 859 43.73 39.11 -55.34
C VAL A 859 44.85 38.47 -56.14
N ALA A 860 44.48 37.53 -57.01
CA ALA A 860 45.37 36.84 -57.94
C ALA A 860 44.82 36.93 -59.36
N VAL A 861 45.68 37.28 -60.32
CA VAL A 861 45.35 37.34 -61.75
C VAL A 861 46.18 36.29 -62.48
N VAL A 862 45.49 35.32 -63.07
CA VAL A 862 46.05 34.24 -63.87
C VAL A 862 45.97 34.63 -65.35
N ASP A 863 47.14 34.73 -65.97
CA ASP A 863 47.27 34.85 -67.42
C ASP A 863 47.61 33.46 -67.99
N VAL A 864 46.60 32.80 -68.55
CA VAL A 864 46.75 31.46 -69.13
C VAL A 864 47.66 31.49 -70.36
N ALA A 865 47.58 32.55 -71.18
CA ALA A 865 48.37 32.69 -72.40
C ALA A 865 49.85 32.93 -72.09
N ALA A 866 50.16 33.82 -71.14
CA ALA A 866 51.53 34.07 -70.70
C ALA A 866 52.07 32.99 -69.75
N GLY A 867 51.17 32.21 -69.13
CA GLY A 867 51.52 31.22 -68.11
C GLY A 867 52.12 31.84 -66.86
N THR A 868 51.52 32.92 -66.40
CA THR A 868 51.95 33.67 -65.22
C THR A 868 50.79 33.90 -64.26
N LEU A 869 51.11 33.96 -62.98
CA LEU A 869 50.22 34.35 -61.90
C LEU A 869 50.77 35.61 -61.25
N THR A 870 49.97 36.68 -61.17
CA THR A 870 50.33 37.91 -60.45
C THR A 870 49.39 38.09 -59.27
N TYR A 871 49.93 38.32 -58.06
CA TYR A 871 49.11 38.39 -56.85
C TYR A 871 49.53 39.51 -55.90
N THR A 872 48.60 39.90 -55.01
CA THR A 872 48.82 40.87 -53.93
C THR A 872 47.94 40.55 -52.71
N HIS A 873 48.43 40.82 -51.50
CA HIS A 873 47.75 40.51 -50.24
C HIS A 873 47.44 41.77 -49.43
N ALA A 874 46.26 41.79 -48.80
CA ALA A 874 45.87 42.71 -47.74
C ALA A 874 45.60 41.89 -46.47
N GLY A 875 46.63 41.63 -45.66
CA GLY A 875 46.53 40.89 -44.40
C GLY A 875 46.16 39.40 -44.50
N HIS A 876 45.78 38.91 -45.68
CA HIS A 876 45.28 37.54 -45.88
C HIS A 876 46.40 36.48 -45.87
N PRO A 877 46.12 35.24 -45.42
CA PRO A 877 47.06 34.12 -45.52
C PRO A 877 47.64 33.93 -46.94
N PRO A 878 48.86 33.38 -47.08
CA PRO A 878 49.50 33.20 -48.37
C PRO A 878 48.78 32.14 -49.21
N LEU A 879 48.63 32.36 -50.52
CA LEU A 879 48.14 31.31 -51.43
C LEU A 879 49.17 30.16 -51.50
N VAL A 880 48.75 28.93 -51.79
CA VAL A 880 49.68 27.80 -51.99
C VAL A 880 49.79 27.47 -53.46
N LEU A 881 51.00 27.49 -54.01
CA LEU A 881 51.28 27.13 -55.40
C LEU A 881 52.05 25.81 -55.46
N ARG A 882 51.52 24.87 -56.22
CA ARG A 882 52.18 23.63 -56.64
C ARG A 882 52.63 23.75 -58.08
N GLY A 883 53.93 23.56 -58.33
CA GLY A 883 54.51 23.49 -59.66
C GLY A 883 54.26 22.16 -60.37
N PRO A 884 54.64 22.04 -61.66
CA PRO A 884 54.48 20.82 -62.45
C PRO A 884 55.35 19.66 -61.95
N ASP A 885 56.46 19.96 -61.28
CA ASP A 885 57.36 18.99 -60.63
C ASP A 885 56.84 18.50 -59.27
N GLY A 886 55.69 19.03 -58.82
CA GLY A 886 55.12 18.74 -57.51
C GLY A 886 55.73 19.53 -56.36
N ALA A 887 56.67 20.45 -56.63
CA ALA A 887 57.15 21.37 -55.62
C ALA A 887 56.02 22.31 -55.19
N THR A 888 55.70 22.33 -53.90
CA THR A 888 54.60 23.12 -53.35
C THR A 888 55.13 24.11 -52.33
N ALA A 889 54.76 25.38 -52.46
CA ALA A 889 55.20 26.42 -51.55
C ALA A 889 54.11 27.51 -51.34
N PRO A 890 54.07 28.12 -50.15
CA PRO A 890 53.24 29.30 -49.91
C PRO A 890 53.80 30.54 -50.63
N LEU A 891 52.93 31.29 -51.28
CA LEU A 891 53.20 32.55 -51.97
C LEU A 891 53.17 33.71 -50.96
N GLY A 892 54.20 33.82 -50.13
CA GLY A 892 54.30 34.84 -49.08
C GLY A 892 54.72 36.24 -49.53
N GLY A 893 54.86 36.51 -50.84
CA GLY A 893 55.24 37.81 -51.38
C GLY A 893 54.12 38.86 -51.31
N ALA A 894 54.39 40.11 -51.71
CA ALA A 894 53.38 41.16 -51.87
C ALA A 894 52.45 41.42 -50.66
N ARG A 895 52.95 41.25 -49.43
CA ARG A 895 52.17 41.49 -48.21
C ARG A 895 51.90 42.98 -47.98
N GLY A 896 50.68 43.31 -47.62
CA GLY A 896 50.25 44.61 -47.12
C GLY A 896 49.34 44.45 -45.89
N PRO A 897 49.03 45.55 -45.19
CA PRO A 897 48.10 45.54 -44.06
C PRO A 897 46.71 45.08 -44.49
N LEU A 898 45.93 44.61 -43.51
CA LEU A 898 44.50 44.36 -43.65
C LEU A 898 43.76 45.62 -44.14
N LEU A 899 42.56 45.44 -44.67
CA LEU A 899 41.67 46.52 -45.07
C LEU A 899 41.03 47.15 -43.82
N GLY A 900 40.90 48.47 -43.80
CA GLY A 900 40.27 49.23 -42.71
C GLY A 900 41.25 49.87 -41.72
N VAL A 901 42.55 49.58 -41.80
CA VAL A 901 43.57 50.12 -40.87
C VAL A 901 44.40 51.28 -41.43
N SER A 902 44.24 51.65 -42.70
CA SER A 902 45.06 52.69 -43.34
C SER A 902 44.96 54.08 -42.67
N GLY A 903 43.89 54.37 -41.92
CA GLY A 903 43.76 55.58 -41.11
C GLY A 903 44.54 55.57 -39.78
N LEU A 904 45.08 54.41 -39.38
CA LEU A 904 45.86 54.19 -38.16
C LEU A 904 47.38 54.12 -38.42
N VAL A 905 47.81 54.16 -39.68
CA VAL A 905 49.21 54.07 -40.10
C VAL A 905 49.74 55.46 -40.46
N ASP A 906 50.97 55.79 -40.06
CA ASP A 906 51.60 57.09 -40.34
C ASP A 906 51.70 57.36 -41.86
N PRO A 907 51.04 58.42 -42.39
CA PRO A 907 51.08 58.76 -43.82
C PRO A 907 52.47 59.19 -44.32
N SER A 908 53.45 59.35 -43.42
CA SER A 908 54.84 59.69 -43.73
C SER A 908 55.73 58.48 -44.04
N GLY A 909 55.22 57.25 -43.85
CA GLY A 909 55.95 56.00 -44.08
C GLY A 909 56.07 55.58 -45.55
N PRO A 910 56.87 54.54 -45.87
CA PRO A 910 56.82 53.89 -47.19
C PRO A 910 55.39 53.43 -47.50
N PRO A 911 55.02 53.27 -48.80
CA PRO A 911 53.69 52.81 -49.18
C PRO A 911 53.33 51.57 -48.35
N ALA A 912 52.20 51.65 -47.65
CA ALA A 912 51.84 50.65 -46.65
C ALA A 912 51.66 49.25 -47.25
N ARG A 913 51.40 49.15 -48.56
CA ARG A 913 51.11 47.90 -49.28
C ARG A 913 52.28 47.47 -50.17
N GLY A 914 52.56 46.17 -50.19
CA GLY A 914 53.61 45.55 -51.01
C GLY A 914 53.32 45.63 -52.52
N THR A 915 54.38 45.64 -53.33
CA THR A 915 54.27 45.56 -54.79
C THR A 915 53.75 44.17 -55.20
N PRO A 916 52.80 44.08 -56.17
CA PRO A 916 52.34 42.80 -56.70
C PRO A 916 53.51 41.94 -57.19
N VAL A 917 53.43 40.64 -56.95
CA VAL A 917 54.48 39.69 -57.33
C VAL A 917 53.96 38.79 -58.45
N THR A 918 54.76 38.66 -59.52
CA THR A 918 54.48 37.75 -60.64
C THR A 918 55.34 36.50 -60.53
N VAL A 919 54.72 35.33 -60.61
CA VAL A 919 55.38 34.01 -60.59
C VAL A 919 54.95 33.16 -61.80
N PRO A 920 55.76 32.17 -62.22
CA PRO A 920 55.36 31.23 -63.27
C PRO A 920 54.14 30.40 -62.85
N PHE A 921 53.19 30.23 -63.78
CA PHE A 921 52.04 29.35 -63.66
C PHE A 921 51.90 28.47 -64.92
N PRO A 922 52.90 27.62 -65.22
CA PRO A 922 52.90 26.78 -66.41
C PRO A 922 51.83 25.67 -66.35
N PRO A 923 51.56 24.97 -67.47
CA PRO A 923 50.72 23.77 -67.43
C PRO A 923 51.30 22.72 -66.47
N GLY A 924 50.42 22.05 -65.74
CA GLY A 924 50.74 21.13 -64.64
C GLY A 924 50.68 21.74 -63.24
N SER A 925 50.47 23.06 -63.13
CA SER A 925 50.43 23.77 -61.85
C SER A 925 49.04 23.73 -61.18
N ALA A 926 49.04 23.86 -59.86
CA ALA A 926 47.83 24.05 -59.04
C ALA A 926 48.00 25.22 -58.07
N LEU A 927 47.00 26.11 -57.99
CA LEU A 927 46.91 27.19 -57.01
C LEU A 927 45.78 26.88 -56.04
N VAL A 928 46.06 27.00 -54.74
CA VAL A 928 45.08 26.82 -53.66
C VAL A 928 45.00 28.12 -52.87
N GLY A 929 43.84 28.76 -52.91
CA GLY A 929 43.46 29.87 -52.05
C GLY A 929 42.53 29.40 -50.95
N TYR A 930 42.68 29.96 -49.75
CA TYR A 930 41.94 29.56 -48.58
C TYR A 930 41.83 30.73 -47.59
N THR A 931 40.78 30.74 -46.78
CA THR A 931 40.64 31.60 -45.60
C THR A 931 41.25 30.94 -44.37
N ASP A 932 41.55 31.73 -43.34
CA ASP A 932 42.24 31.28 -42.13
C ASP A 932 41.49 30.17 -41.39
N GLY A 933 40.16 30.13 -41.40
CA GLY A 933 39.37 29.05 -40.81
C GLY A 933 39.71 27.63 -41.33
N LEU A 934 40.38 27.50 -42.49
CA LEU A 934 40.89 26.20 -42.97
C LEU A 934 42.15 25.73 -42.22
N VAL A 935 43.00 26.66 -41.79
CA VAL A 935 44.33 26.38 -41.20
C VAL A 935 44.43 26.76 -39.73
N GLU A 936 43.47 27.52 -39.20
CA GLU A 936 43.41 27.94 -37.81
C GLU A 936 42.77 26.85 -36.95
N ASP A 937 43.55 26.33 -36.00
CA ASP A 937 43.13 25.34 -35.03
C ASP A 937 43.45 25.86 -33.63
N ARG A 938 42.51 25.74 -32.69
CA ARG A 938 42.73 26.17 -31.28
C ARG A 938 43.93 25.49 -30.62
N LEU A 939 44.36 24.35 -31.15
CA LEU A 939 45.44 23.52 -30.60
C LEU A 939 46.73 23.57 -31.43
N ALA A 940 46.77 24.26 -32.57
CA ALA A 940 47.95 24.34 -33.44
C ALA A 940 48.25 25.78 -33.88
N THR A 941 49.48 26.07 -34.28
CA THR A 941 49.81 27.40 -34.80
C THR A 941 49.37 27.55 -36.26
N LEU A 942 49.17 28.78 -36.71
CA LEU A 942 48.79 29.07 -38.09
C LEU A 942 49.83 28.55 -39.10
N ASP A 943 51.13 28.57 -38.74
CA ASP A 943 52.20 28.00 -39.56
C ASP A 943 52.11 26.47 -39.68
N ASP A 944 51.70 25.77 -38.61
CA ASP A 944 51.49 24.32 -38.63
C ASP A 944 50.33 23.95 -39.57
N GLY A 945 49.24 24.72 -39.53
CA GLY A 945 48.09 24.56 -40.42
C GLY A 945 48.46 24.78 -41.89
N ILE A 946 49.24 25.84 -42.19
CA ILE A 946 49.76 26.10 -43.54
C ILE A 946 50.68 24.97 -44.00
N ALA A 947 51.56 24.45 -43.13
CA ALA A 947 52.43 23.33 -43.47
C ALA A 947 51.62 22.05 -43.78
N ALA A 948 50.54 21.79 -43.05
CA ALA A 948 49.63 20.68 -43.32
C ALA A 948 48.92 20.83 -44.67
N LEU A 949 48.45 22.04 -45.01
CA LEU A 949 47.86 22.37 -46.30
C LEU A 949 48.84 22.18 -47.46
N VAL A 950 50.08 22.65 -47.31
CA VAL A 950 51.15 22.46 -48.30
C VAL A 950 51.43 20.97 -48.51
N GLY A 951 51.53 20.20 -47.43
CA GLY A 951 51.73 18.76 -47.48
C GLY A 951 50.57 18.02 -48.16
N ALA A 952 49.32 18.39 -47.84
CA ALA A 952 48.13 17.83 -48.48
C ALA A 952 48.15 18.09 -50.00
N THR A 953 48.41 19.33 -50.39
CA THR A 953 48.45 19.76 -51.81
C THR A 953 49.58 19.07 -52.56
N ALA A 954 50.78 18.94 -51.96
CA ALA A 954 51.92 18.25 -52.56
C ALA A 954 51.65 16.75 -52.77
N GLY A 955 50.94 16.12 -51.83
CA GLY A 955 50.64 14.68 -51.86
C GLY A 955 49.63 14.25 -52.94
N VAL A 956 48.93 15.19 -53.58
CA VAL A 956 47.94 14.87 -54.61
C VAL A 956 48.63 14.53 -55.92
N VAL A 957 48.26 13.36 -56.45
CA VAL A 957 48.70 12.87 -57.75
C VAL A 957 47.75 13.42 -58.82
N LEU A 958 48.22 14.43 -59.57
CA LEU A 958 47.45 15.10 -60.64
C LEU A 958 47.62 14.44 -62.02
N THR A 959 48.50 13.44 -62.11
CA THR A 959 48.73 12.66 -63.33
C THR A 959 48.37 11.20 -63.09
N GLY A 960 47.60 10.61 -64.00
CA GLY A 960 47.23 9.20 -63.95
C GLY A 960 48.44 8.27 -64.15
N PRO A 961 48.28 6.96 -63.91
CA PRO A 961 49.33 5.96 -64.15
C PRO A 961 49.82 5.91 -65.61
N ASP A 962 49.02 6.41 -66.54
CA ASP A 962 49.28 6.54 -67.97
C ASP A 962 50.02 7.85 -68.35
N GLY A 963 50.39 8.66 -67.36
CA GLY A 963 51.08 9.93 -67.53
C GLY A 963 50.18 11.07 -68.02
N ARG A 964 48.85 10.86 -68.13
CA ARG A 964 47.90 11.88 -68.55
C ARG A 964 47.39 12.69 -67.37
N TRP A 965 46.99 13.93 -67.63
CA TRP A 965 46.33 14.75 -66.61
C TRP A 965 45.01 14.10 -66.17
N ALA A 966 44.79 14.09 -64.86
CA ALA A 966 43.69 13.36 -64.30
C ALA A 966 42.43 14.27 -64.25
N PRO A 967 41.28 13.89 -64.86
CA PRO A 967 40.09 14.74 -64.88
C PRO A 967 39.59 15.06 -63.47
N GLY A 968 39.08 16.27 -63.24
CA GLY A 968 38.63 16.68 -61.90
C GLY A 968 39.82 16.80 -60.94
N SER A 969 40.95 17.31 -61.42
CA SER A 969 42.16 17.50 -60.61
C SER A 969 41.94 18.56 -59.54
N ALA A 970 41.16 19.61 -59.86
CA ALA A 970 40.78 20.64 -58.89
C ALA A 970 39.94 20.06 -57.73
N ASP A 971 38.96 19.20 -58.03
CA ASP A 971 38.13 18.54 -57.02
C ASP A 971 38.97 17.64 -56.10
N ARG A 972 39.89 16.86 -56.67
CA ARG A 972 40.78 15.99 -55.88
C ARG A 972 41.70 16.74 -54.94
N VAL A 973 42.23 17.87 -55.38
CA VAL A 973 43.04 18.73 -54.51
C VAL A 973 42.17 19.30 -53.40
N ALA A 974 40.96 19.76 -53.71
CA ALA A 974 40.04 20.27 -52.70
C ALA A 974 39.66 19.21 -51.66
N GLU A 975 39.30 18.00 -52.09
CA GLU A 975 38.99 16.87 -51.21
C GLU A 975 40.16 16.51 -50.29
N ALA A 976 41.38 16.39 -50.84
CA ALA A 976 42.56 16.06 -50.06
C ALA A 976 42.89 17.13 -49.00
N VAL A 977 42.74 18.40 -49.37
CA VAL A 977 42.93 19.54 -48.47
C VAL A 977 41.88 19.54 -47.37
N LEU A 978 40.59 19.46 -47.70
CA LEU A 978 39.51 19.46 -46.72
C LEU A 978 39.60 18.26 -45.76
N ALA A 979 39.91 17.07 -46.28
CA ALA A 979 40.08 15.87 -45.47
C ALA A 979 41.27 15.97 -44.50
N ARG A 980 42.37 16.59 -44.93
CA ARG A 980 43.58 16.71 -44.10
C ARG A 980 43.48 17.82 -43.05
N CYS A 981 42.93 18.97 -43.43
CA CYS A 981 42.89 20.16 -42.57
C CYS A 981 41.68 20.15 -41.61
N ILE A 982 40.49 19.76 -42.10
CA ILE A 982 39.26 19.80 -41.28
C ILE A 982 38.91 18.40 -40.77
N GLY A 983 38.86 17.40 -41.66
CA GLY A 983 38.37 16.06 -41.35
C GLY A 983 36.86 16.04 -41.07
N GLU A 984 36.44 15.35 -40.02
CA GLU A 984 35.04 15.27 -39.54
C GLU A 984 34.74 16.25 -38.38
N ARG A 985 35.62 17.22 -38.13
CA ARG A 985 35.49 18.15 -36.99
C ARG A 985 34.46 19.26 -37.27
N ASP A 986 33.81 19.73 -36.22
CA ASP A 986 32.99 20.94 -36.27
C ASP A 986 33.86 22.17 -36.55
N LEU A 987 33.39 23.04 -37.45
CA LEU A 987 34.09 24.24 -37.87
C LEU A 987 33.99 25.33 -36.80
N ALA A 988 35.14 25.82 -36.34
CA ALA A 988 35.24 26.93 -35.38
C ALA A 988 35.05 28.30 -36.04
N ASP A 989 35.39 28.40 -37.33
CA ASP A 989 35.23 29.57 -38.18
C ASP A 989 34.79 29.15 -39.60
N ASP A 990 34.38 30.12 -40.40
CA ASP A 990 34.00 29.89 -41.79
C ASP A 990 35.19 29.42 -42.63
N VAL A 991 34.92 28.72 -43.73
CA VAL A 991 35.95 28.24 -44.65
C VAL A 991 35.54 28.52 -46.08
N ALA A 992 36.30 29.36 -46.78
CA ALA A 992 36.32 29.46 -48.22
C ALA A 992 37.58 28.78 -48.78
N LEU A 993 37.41 27.85 -49.71
CA LEU A 993 38.48 27.15 -50.41
C LEU A 993 38.30 27.33 -51.92
N LEU A 994 39.34 27.81 -52.59
CA LEU A 994 39.40 27.91 -54.04
C LEU A 994 40.61 27.13 -54.57
N VAL A 995 40.38 26.23 -55.52
CA VAL A 995 41.43 25.47 -56.19
C VAL A 995 41.36 25.74 -57.68
N LEU A 996 42.50 26.10 -58.25
CA LEU A 996 42.68 26.27 -59.69
C LEU A 996 43.78 25.30 -60.14
N THR A 997 43.50 24.46 -61.12
CA THR A 997 44.52 23.61 -61.74
C THR A 997 44.62 23.89 -63.22
N ARG A 998 45.84 23.82 -63.75
CA ARG A 998 46.12 24.06 -65.16
C ARG A 998 46.53 22.75 -65.83
N PRO A 999 45.64 22.06 -66.55
CA PRO A 999 46.00 20.85 -67.28
C PRO A 999 47.10 21.12 -68.33
N PRO A 1000 48.05 20.19 -68.54
CA PRO A 1000 48.87 20.17 -69.76
C PRO A 1000 47.99 20.01 -71.00
N ALA A 1001 48.38 20.71 -72.07
CA ALA A 1001 47.66 20.76 -73.35
C ALA A 1001 47.65 19.42 -74.09
#